data_AF-A0A954Q929-F1
#
_entry.id   AF-A0A954Q929-F1
#
_cell.length_a   1.000
_cell.length_b   1.000
_cell.length_c   1.000
_cell.angle_alpha   90.00
_cell.angle_beta   90.00
_cell.angle_gamma   90.00
#
_symmetry.space_group_name_H-M   'P 1'
#
loop_
_entity.id
_entity.type
_entity.pdbx_description
1 polymer ?
#
loop_
_entity_poly.entity_id
_entity_poly.type
_entity_poly.pdbx_seq_one_letter_code
_entity_poly.pdbx_strand_id
1 'polypeptide(L)'
;MILTRTFRLKSWTFAIAIGLLLVSSTQADEFQGNWQESADRVWAGRAYWANRLQDWQVQGGRLECIQAQARYPMRTVHLLTHQLNDSTGHLTASVRAGLIGGELVSEESAVGMLLGAGGGEIDYRAAAIIHNSSGPGAGLFIGVDGLGRAFIRDFEAPESDRGVQVGNATVGIAAQEVLKDVSIRLLGAVDPMDPERYFLRVSIHDPESDRLFSVAARAVATKRVIGNFALVSHPGIAPKTGRYWFQDWRVSGEKVTEHPDQTAGPILGSQYTLSRNTLKMTAQLMPIGETESQQVELYSKHGDAWKLAGTAEIITPGWTATFRVADWDATMDTPYRIDYAGSHWGGTVRRDPTNKETIVVAGFTGNHNNRHGLERSPFNWTTGMWFPHHDLTTQVAKHKPDLLFFSGDQVYEGASPTHPDIQNIKLDYMYKWYLFSWAYRDLTKDIPSVTIPDDHDVYQGNLWGEGGRKADKDDKGGYVHLAAFVKMSERTQTSHLPDAYHNEPLEQGIRSYYTDLNYGRISFAILEDRKFKSGCNGRVPDSGSTRADHITDPDFDVLKADVPGLQLLGKRQETFLEEWGQDWQGVDMKVALSQTVFANLATHHGSALEYLRADLDSNGWPQSGRNRAVDLLRRCFAFHIGGDQHLATIVHHGIDTWDDACWSFVVPSIANFYPRAFAPKNTGKYEFPAVEDCTGRYRDGFMNYVTVYAATNPGQPMGHEPADLHDKMPGYGIVRLNKATRSIEMECWPRFADPDNPNDKPYFGWPKTISQEDNYGRKALGHLATVNVSGITDPVVQVVEEGSNSVVYTLRINGSKFRPKVFAASSYTINVSDGTKEKVKTLSGMRIVPENENVTVNVEL
;
A
#
# COMPACT_ATOMS: atom_id res chain seq x y z
N MET A 1 -60.05 -79.35 -6.18
CA MET A 1 -59.31 -80.35 -6.97
C MET A 1 -58.18 -79.64 -7.71
N ILE A 2 -56.93 -79.89 -7.30
CA ILE A 2 -55.67 -79.84 -8.08
C ILE A 2 -55.44 -78.65 -9.06
N LEU A 3 -54.48 -77.79 -8.64
CA LEU A 3 -53.41 -77.09 -9.41
C LEU A 3 -53.82 -76.03 -10.49
N THR A 4 -53.03 -74.96 -10.78
CA THR A 4 -51.77 -74.40 -10.20
C THR A 4 -51.80 -72.84 -10.29
N ARG A 5 -50.71 -72.15 -9.86
CA ARG A 5 -50.43 -70.74 -10.17
C ARG A 5 -49.24 -70.58 -11.11
N THR A 6 -49.28 -69.58 -12.00
CA THR A 6 -48.10 -68.85 -12.50
C THR A 6 -48.48 -67.40 -12.82
N PHE A 7 -47.85 -66.44 -12.14
CA PHE A 7 -47.93 -65.01 -12.46
C PHE A 7 -46.80 -64.65 -13.45
N ARG A 8 -47.07 -63.78 -14.43
CA ARG A 8 -46.05 -63.05 -15.20
C ARG A 8 -46.34 -61.56 -15.17
N LEU A 9 -45.30 -60.77 -14.96
CA LEU A 9 -45.36 -59.30 -14.91
C LEU A 9 -45.75 -58.73 -16.28
N LYS A 10 -46.52 -57.63 -16.27
CA LYS A 10 -46.72 -56.79 -17.46
C LYS A 10 -45.59 -55.78 -17.57
N SER A 11 -44.81 -55.88 -18.63
CA SER A 11 -43.92 -54.81 -19.10
C SER A 11 -44.75 -53.61 -19.58
N TRP A 12 -44.35 -52.40 -19.18
CA TRP A 12 -44.84 -51.14 -19.75
C TRP A 12 -43.67 -50.44 -20.44
N THR A 13 -43.76 -50.33 -21.76
CA THR A 13 -42.88 -49.55 -22.61
C THR A 13 -43.20 -48.06 -22.43
N PHE A 14 -42.20 -47.26 -22.05
CA PHE A 14 -42.26 -45.80 -22.19
C PHE A 14 -41.38 -45.38 -23.36
N ALA A 15 -41.96 -44.65 -24.31
CA ALA A 15 -41.24 -44.16 -25.48
C ALA A 15 -40.49 -42.87 -25.13
N ILE A 16 -39.21 -42.81 -25.50
CA ILE A 16 -38.41 -41.57 -25.40
C ILE A 16 -38.77 -40.70 -26.61
N ALA A 17 -39.47 -39.58 -26.36
CA ALA A 17 -39.68 -38.56 -27.37
C ALA A 17 -38.41 -37.69 -27.47
N ILE A 18 -37.75 -37.72 -28.64
CA ILE A 18 -36.64 -36.82 -28.94
C ILE A 18 -37.24 -35.45 -29.26
N GLY A 19 -37.32 -34.59 -28.24
CA GLY A 19 -37.63 -33.18 -28.40
C GLY A 19 -36.40 -32.41 -28.85
N LEU A 20 -36.36 -32.04 -30.14
CA LEU A 20 -35.43 -31.03 -30.66
C LEU A 20 -35.81 -29.65 -30.10
N LEU A 21 -35.42 -29.39 -28.85
CA LEU A 21 -35.36 -28.03 -28.33
C LEU A 21 -34.19 -27.32 -29.00
N LEU A 22 -34.52 -26.37 -29.87
CA LEU A 22 -33.63 -25.28 -30.25
C LEU A 22 -33.37 -24.42 -29.01
N VAL A 23 -32.49 -24.90 -28.13
CA VAL A 23 -31.86 -24.07 -27.11
C VAL A 23 -31.07 -23.01 -27.87
N SER A 24 -31.44 -21.75 -27.70
CA SER A 24 -30.59 -20.64 -28.10
C SER A 24 -29.27 -20.82 -27.34
N SER A 25 -28.19 -21.12 -28.07
CA SER A 25 -26.86 -21.21 -27.49
C SER A 25 -26.40 -19.81 -27.06
N THR A 26 -26.87 -19.37 -25.90
CA THR A 26 -26.04 -18.56 -25.01
C THR A 26 -24.79 -19.37 -24.78
N GLN A 27 -23.72 -18.97 -25.48
CA GLN A 27 -22.40 -19.56 -25.34
C GLN A 27 -22.06 -19.53 -23.85
N ALA A 28 -21.81 -20.69 -23.25
CA ALA A 28 -21.45 -20.73 -21.84
C ALA A 28 -20.11 -20.01 -21.64
N ASP A 29 -19.94 -19.41 -20.47
CA ASP A 29 -18.71 -18.74 -20.05
C ASP A 29 -17.64 -19.81 -19.75
N GLU A 30 -17.09 -20.40 -20.82
CA GLU A 30 -16.14 -21.51 -20.75
C GLU A 30 -14.69 -21.03 -20.62
N PHE A 31 -14.05 -21.43 -19.53
CA PHE A 31 -12.63 -21.23 -19.31
C PHE A 31 -11.79 -22.43 -19.81
N GLN A 32 -10.67 -22.13 -20.49
CA GLN A 32 -9.60 -23.09 -20.76
C GLN A 32 -8.22 -22.46 -20.47
N GLY A 33 -7.42 -23.12 -19.64
CA GLY A 33 -6.04 -22.73 -19.34
C GLY A 33 -5.07 -23.06 -20.49
N ASN A 34 -4.03 -22.22 -20.64
CA ASN A 34 -3.13 -22.20 -21.80
C ASN A 34 -1.63 -22.15 -21.43
N TRP A 35 -1.22 -22.78 -20.33
CA TRP A 35 0.20 -22.78 -19.90
C TRP A 35 1.15 -23.41 -20.93
N GLN A 36 0.64 -24.27 -21.82
CA GLN A 36 1.38 -24.88 -22.93
C GLN A 36 1.89 -23.84 -23.96
N GLU A 37 1.29 -22.66 -24.00
CA GLU A 37 1.64 -21.54 -24.89
C GLU A 37 2.44 -20.44 -24.17
N SER A 38 2.65 -20.58 -22.86
CA SER A 38 3.33 -19.59 -22.02
C SER A 38 4.84 -19.87 -21.90
N ALA A 39 5.64 -18.81 -21.84
CA ALA A 39 7.05 -18.91 -21.50
C ALA A 39 7.27 -19.35 -20.04
N ASP A 40 8.42 -19.97 -19.76
CA ASP A 40 8.83 -20.33 -18.40
C ASP A 40 9.06 -19.08 -17.55
N ARG A 41 8.37 -18.96 -16.41
CA ARG A 41 8.41 -17.79 -15.51
C ARG A 41 7.72 -18.07 -14.16
N VAL A 42 7.98 -17.22 -13.16
CA VAL A 42 7.32 -17.31 -11.84
C VAL A 42 5.81 -17.00 -11.89
N TRP A 43 5.39 -16.09 -12.78
CA TRP A 43 3.99 -15.66 -12.87
C TRP A 43 3.10 -16.62 -13.66
N ALA A 44 2.05 -17.12 -13.00
CA ALA A 44 1.07 -18.03 -13.58
C ALA A 44 0.34 -17.48 -14.84
N GLY A 45 0.22 -16.16 -15.00
CA GLY A 45 -0.43 -15.50 -16.14
C GLY A 45 -1.63 -14.62 -15.73
N ARG A 46 -2.14 -13.81 -16.69
CA ARG A 46 -3.08 -12.69 -16.43
C ARG A 46 -4.42 -13.07 -15.82
N ALA A 47 -4.90 -14.28 -16.10
CA ALA A 47 -6.16 -14.80 -15.59
C ALA A 47 -6.06 -15.33 -14.16
N TYR A 48 -4.88 -15.28 -13.53
CA TYR A 48 -4.60 -16.01 -12.30
C TYR A 48 -3.99 -15.13 -11.20
N TRP A 49 -4.24 -15.50 -9.95
CA TRP A 49 -3.47 -15.04 -8.80
C TRP A 49 -2.91 -16.22 -8.01
N ALA A 50 -1.61 -16.23 -7.76
CA ALA A 50 -0.89 -17.33 -7.15
C ALA A 50 -0.44 -17.01 -5.72
N ASN A 51 -0.82 -17.89 -4.78
CA ASN A 51 -0.57 -17.73 -3.35
C ASN A 51 0.51 -18.72 -2.86
N ARG A 52 1.71 -18.27 -2.50
CA ARG A 52 2.30 -16.93 -2.74
C ARG A 52 3.04 -16.94 -4.08
N LEU A 53 3.35 -15.77 -4.64
CA LEU A 53 4.05 -15.65 -5.94
C LEU A 53 5.27 -16.58 -6.07
N GLN A 54 6.12 -16.63 -5.04
CA GLN A 54 7.34 -17.45 -5.01
C GLN A 54 7.12 -18.96 -4.83
N ASP A 55 5.90 -19.39 -4.52
CA ASP A 55 5.58 -20.81 -4.31
C ASP A 55 5.26 -21.52 -5.65
N TRP A 56 5.19 -20.78 -6.77
CA TRP A 56 4.71 -21.24 -8.08
C TRP A 56 5.62 -20.84 -9.25
N GLN A 57 5.55 -21.61 -10.34
CA GLN A 57 6.16 -21.26 -11.64
C GLN A 57 5.38 -21.90 -12.80
N VAL A 58 5.39 -21.28 -13.97
CA VAL A 58 5.16 -21.95 -15.26
C VAL A 58 6.51 -22.52 -15.72
N GLN A 59 6.55 -23.81 -16.00
CA GLN A 59 7.77 -24.53 -16.40
C GLN A 59 7.39 -25.65 -17.38
N GLY A 60 7.94 -25.64 -18.60
CA GLY A 60 7.74 -26.72 -19.57
C GLY A 60 6.29 -26.93 -20.00
N GLY A 61 5.51 -25.84 -20.14
CA GLY A 61 4.12 -25.89 -20.58
C GLY A 61 3.11 -26.34 -19.51
N ARG A 62 3.49 -26.30 -18.23
CA ARG A 62 2.63 -26.61 -17.08
C ARG A 62 2.85 -25.63 -15.94
N LEU A 63 1.86 -25.48 -15.07
CA LEU A 63 1.99 -24.76 -13.81
C LEU A 63 2.50 -25.72 -12.73
N GLU A 64 3.53 -25.33 -11.97
CA GLU A 64 4.14 -26.12 -10.91
C GLU A 64 4.07 -25.39 -9.57
N CYS A 65 3.62 -26.07 -8.51
CA CYS A 65 3.83 -25.63 -7.13
C CYS A 65 5.17 -26.15 -6.64
N ILE A 66 6.17 -25.28 -6.51
CA ILE A 66 7.52 -25.64 -6.09
C ILE A 66 7.69 -25.74 -4.57
N GLN A 67 6.71 -25.26 -3.80
CA GLN A 67 6.70 -25.30 -2.34
C GLN A 67 6.46 -26.71 -1.78
N ALA A 68 7.46 -27.29 -1.12
CA ALA A 68 7.39 -28.61 -0.48
C ALA A 68 7.15 -28.56 1.04
N GLN A 69 7.37 -27.43 1.72
CA GLN A 69 7.45 -27.44 3.18
C GLN A 69 6.06 -27.58 3.81
N ALA A 70 5.88 -28.58 4.68
CA ALA A 70 4.61 -28.89 5.36
C ALA A 70 3.99 -27.68 6.12
N ARG A 71 4.79 -26.70 6.54
CA ARG A 71 4.33 -25.46 7.18
C ARG A 71 3.57 -24.49 6.25
N TYR A 72 3.57 -24.74 4.94
CA TYR A 72 2.84 -23.96 3.94
C TYR A 72 1.76 -24.84 3.29
N PRO A 73 0.75 -25.31 4.05
CA PRO A 73 -0.38 -26.04 3.49
C PRO A 73 -1.13 -25.20 2.45
N MET A 74 -1.97 -25.87 1.66
CA MET A 74 -3.03 -25.23 0.86
C MET A 74 -2.55 -24.02 0.06
N ARG A 75 -1.48 -24.20 -0.73
CA ARG A 75 -1.07 -23.19 -1.72
C ARG A 75 -2.14 -23.18 -2.82
N THR A 76 -2.55 -22.01 -3.28
CA THR A 76 -3.63 -21.88 -4.27
C THR A 76 -3.23 -21.04 -5.48
N VAL A 77 -3.84 -21.33 -6.63
CA VAL A 77 -3.88 -20.42 -7.79
C VAL A 77 -5.33 -20.18 -8.15
N HIS A 78 -5.84 -18.97 -7.86
CA HIS A 78 -7.21 -18.57 -8.15
C HIS A 78 -7.36 -18.15 -9.60
N LEU A 79 -8.48 -18.52 -10.22
CA LEU A 79 -8.95 -17.97 -11.48
C LEU A 79 -9.65 -16.64 -11.18
N LEU A 80 -9.17 -15.57 -11.82
CA LEU A 80 -9.67 -14.21 -11.63
C LEU A 80 -10.79 -13.86 -12.62
N THR A 81 -10.71 -14.36 -13.85
CA THR A 81 -11.64 -14.01 -14.92
C THR A 81 -12.93 -14.82 -14.90
N HIS A 82 -13.09 -15.80 -14.01
CA HIS A 82 -14.31 -16.60 -13.90
C HIS A 82 -14.61 -16.94 -12.44
N GLN A 83 -15.87 -16.76 -12.04
CA GLN A 83 -16.35 -17.06 -10.69
C GLN A 83 -17.58 -17.98 -10.75
N LEU A 84 -17.86 -18.65 -9.63
CA LEU A 84 -19.09 -19.41 -9.43
C LEU A 84 -20.19 -18.45 -8.99
N ASN A 85 -21.28 -18.39 -9.77
CA ASN A 85 -22.42 -17.51 -9.53
C ASN A 85 -23.49 -18.17 -8.65
N ASP A 86 -24.61 -17.49 -8.41
CA ASP A 86 -25.73 -17.98 -7.60
C ASP A 86 -26.71 -18.91 -8.35
N SER A 87 -26.49 -19.18 -9.64
CA SER A 87 -27.44 -19.91 -10.49
C SER A 87 -27.69 -21.35 -10.04
N THR A 88 -28.81 -21.91 -10.48
CA THR A 88 -29.16 -23.34 -10.32
C THR A 88 -28.61 -24.21 -11.45
N GLY A 89 -27.72 -23.67 -12.30
CA GLY A 89 -27.16 -24.36 -13.47
C GLY A 89 -26.23 -25.52 -13.11
N HIS A 90 -25.68 -26.15 -14.14
CA HIS A 90 -24.65 -27.16 -13.96
C HIS A 90 -23.25 -26.53 -13.90
N LEU A 91 -22.33 -27.26 -13.27
CA LEU A 91 -20.89 -26.97 -13.25
C LEU A 91 -20.15 -28.19 -13.77
N THR A 92 -19.30 -27.98 -14.78
CA THR A 92 -18.31 -28.95 -15.23
C THR A 92 -16.93 -28.34 -15.02
N ALA A 93 -16.01 -29.07 -14.39
CA ALA A 93 -14.61 -28.66 -14.33
C ALA A 93 -13.67 -29.87 -14.45
N SER A 94 -12.50 -29.66 -15.04
CA SER A 94 -11.46 -30.67 -15.11
C SER A 94 -10.07 -30.05 -15.04
N VAL A 95 -9.11 -30.74 -14.42
CA VAL A 95 -7.69 -30.42 -14.52
C VAL A 95 -6.87 -31.70 -14.58
N ARG A 96 -5.80 -31.71 -15.36
CA ARG A 96 -4.76 -32.74 -15.30
C ARG A 96 -3.73 -32.31 -14.27
N ALA A 97 -3.36 -33.20 -13.36
CA ALA A 97 -2.39 -32.88 -12.31
C ALA A 97 -1.53 -34.09 -11.95
N GLY A 98 -0.34 -33.86 -11.40
CA GLY A 98 0.55 -34.95 -11.01
C GLY A 98 1.66 -34.52 -10.07
N LEU A 99 2.34 -35.51 -9.49
CA LEU A 99 3.42 -35.34 -8.53
C LEU A 99 4.71 -34.84 -9.23
N ILE A 100 5.38 -33.85 -8.63
CA ILE A 100 6.70 -33.38 -9.05
C ILE A 100 7.76 -34.17 -8.28
N GLY A 101 8.23 -35.27 -8.89
CA GLY A 101 9.15 -36.23 -8.31
C GLY A 101 8.59 -37.65 -8.34
N GLY A 102 9.16 -38.56 -7.54
CA GLY A 102 8.78 -39.98 -7.52
C GLY A 102 8.79 -40.60 -6.13
N GLU A 103 8.56 -39.80 -5.08
CA GLU A 103 8.70 -40.23 -3.68
C GLU A 103 7.36 -40.63 -3.03
N LEU A 104 7.45 -41.37 -1.91
CA LEU A 104 6.29 -41.68 -1.07
C LEU A 104 5.82 -40.42 -0.33
N VAL A 105 4.69 -39.85 -0.72
CA VAL A 105 4.03 -38.75 0.01
C VAL A 105 3.20 -39.23 1.21
N SER A 106 2.86 -38.31 2.12
CA SER A 106 1.94 -38.52 3.23
C SER A 106 0.50 -38.66 2.75
N GLU A 107 -0.33 -39.42 3.47
CA GLU A 107 -1.78 -39.53 3.18
C GLU A 107 -2.52 -38.19 3.27
N GLU A 108 -2.01 -37.23 4.02
CA GLU A 108 -2.57 -35.87 4.13
C GLU A 108 -2.25 -34.98 2.91
N SER A 109 -1.26 -35.35 2.09
CA SER A 109 -0.91 -34.62 0.87
C SER A 109 -2.10 -34.62 -0.09
N ALA A 110 -2.34 -33.54 -0.83
CA ALA A 110 -3.49 -33.47 -1.71
C ALA A 110 -3.28 -32.50 -2.87
N VAL A 111 -3.97 -32.79 -3.98
CA VAL A 111 -4.01 -31.94 -5.18
C VAL A 111 -5.43 -31.88 -5.73
N GLY A 112 -5.86 -30.70 -6.18
CA GLY A 112 -7.23 -30.52 -6.68
C GLY A 112 -7.64 -29.07 -6.86
N MET A 113 -8.89 -28.77 -6.51
CA MET A 113 -9.58 -27.50 -6.74
C MET A 113 -10.21 -26.96 -5.45
N LEU A 114 -10.27 -25.64 -5.30
CA LEU A 114 -11.03 -24.93 -4.27
C LEU A 114 -12.27 -24.30 -4.89
N LEU A 115 -13.43 -24.50 -4.27
CA LEU A 115 -14.72 -23.97 -4.72
C LEU A 115 -15.33 -23.02 -3.70
N GLY A 116 -15.97 -21.97 -4.19
CA GLY A 116 -16.76 -21.05 -3.37
C GLY A 116 -15.91 -20.24 -2.39
N ALA A 117 -14.65 -19.97 -2.74
CA ALA A 117 -13.77 -19.18 -1.90
C ALA A 117 -14.28 -17.73 -1.80
N GLY A 118 -14.44 -17.23 -0.59
CA GLY A 118 -15.04 -15.93 -0.28
C GLY A 118 -16.58 -15.93 -0.22
N GLY A 119 -17.25 -17.04 -0.57
CA GLY A 119 -18.70 -17.22 -0.45
C GLY A 119 -19.58 -16.27 -1.30
N GLY A 120 -18.97 -15.44 -2.16
CA GLY A 120 -19.66 -14.31 -2.81
C GLY A 120 -19.90 -13.10 -1.91
N GLU A 121 -19.37 -13.10 -0.67
CA GLU A 121 -19.61 -12.05 0.34
C GLU A 121 -18.48 -10.99 0.39
N ILE A 122 -17.34 -11.23 -0.27
CA ILE A 122 -16.17 -10.34 -0.30
C ILE A 122 -15.71 -10.04 -1.73
N ASP A 123 -14.93 -8.96 -1.89
CA ASP A 123 -14.31 -8.56 -3.16
C ASP A 123 -13.48 -9.72 -3.77
N TYR A 124 -13.57 -9.90 -5.09
CA TYR A 124 -12.92 -11.01 -5.81
C TYR A 124 -11.40 -11.07 -5.57
N ARG A 125 -10.74 -9.92 -5.31
CA ARG A 125 -9.32 -9.80 -4.99
C ARG A 125 -9.03 -10.30 -3.57
N ALA A 126 -9.91 -9.98 -2.61
CA ALA A 126 -9.84 -10.54 -1.25
C ALA A 126 -10.07 -12.05 -1.24
N ALA A 127 -10.99 -12.54 -2.07
CA ALA A 127 -11.18 -13.98 -2.26
C ALA A 127 -9.98 -14.64 -2.96
N ALA A 128 -9.31 -13.94 -3.88
CA ALA A 128 -8.16 -14.46 -4.64
C ALA A 128 -6.91 -14.75 -3.78
N ILE A 129 -6.84 -14.23 -2.55
CA ILE A 129 -5.76 -14.51 -1.60
C ILE A 129 -6.09 -15.61 -0.57
N ILE A 130 -7.23 -16.30 -0.72
CA ILE A 130 -7.63 -17.43 0.15
C ILE A 130 -6.70 -18.63 -0.08
N HIS A 131 -5.93 -18.97 0.95
CA HIS A 131 -4.94 -20.05 0.97
C HIS A 131 -4.48 -20.36 2.40
N ASN A 132 -3.69 -21.41 2.60
CA ASN A 132 -3.16 -21.85 3.90
C ASN A 132 -4.20 -22.35 4.93
N SER A 133 -5.09 -21.47 5.41
CA SER A 133 -5.86 -21.66 6.64
C SER A 133 -7.34 -21.92 6.38
N SER A 134 -7.90 -22.83 7.17
CA SER A 134 -9.33 -23.10 7.22
C SER A 134 -10.10 -22.01 7.94
N GLY A 135 -11.42 -21.99 7.82
CA GLY A 135 -12.32 -21.09 8.55
C GLY A 135 -13.36 -20.42 7.65
N PRO A 136 -14.29 -19.61 8.19
CA PRO A 136 -15.40 -19.03 7.45
C PRO A 136 -14.96 -18.36 6.14
N GLY A 137 -15.64 -18.68 5.04
CA GLY A 137 -15.32 -18.19 3.69
C GLY A 137 -14.17 -18.92 2.97
N ALA A 138 -13.48 -19.88 3.59
CA ALA A 138 -12.37 -20.61 2.96
C ALA A 138 -12.80 -21.58 1.83
N GLY A 139 -14.09 -21.92 1.71
CA GLY A 139 -14.66 -22.74 0.63
C GLY A 139 -14.55 -24.26 0.81
N LEU A 140 -14.67 -24.99 -0.31
CA LEU A 140 -14.67 -26.45 -0.40
C LEU A 140 -13.42 -26.93 -1.17
N PHE A 141 -12.55 -27.72 -0.53
CA PHE A 141 -11.40 -28.34 -1.18
C PHE A 141 -11.79 -29.72 -1.72
N ILE A 142 -11.62 -29.93 -3.02
CA ILE A 142 -12.03 -31.13 -3.75
C ILE A 142 -10.87 -31.65 -4.57
N GLY A 143 -10.54 -32.93 -4.49
CA GLY A 143 -9.36 -33.44 -5.20
C GLY A 143 -9.04 -34.91 -4.95
N VAL A 144 -7.76 -35.24 -5.06
CA VAL A 144 -7.18 -36.55 -4.73
C VAL A 144 -6.17 -36.42 -3.59
N ASP A 145 -6.23 -37.34 -2.63
CA ASP A 145 -5.32 -37.38 -1.48
C ASP A 145 -4.07 -38.24 -1.71
N GLY A 146 -3.17 -38.28 -0.73
CA GLY A 146 -1.89 -39.02 -0.78
C GLY A 146 -2.04 -40.55 -0.88
N LEU A 147 -3.27 -41.07 -0.72
CA LEU A 147 -3.62 -42.48 -0.91
C LEU A 147 -4.35 -42.73 -2.25
N GLY A 148 -4.42 -41.73 -3.14
CA GLY A 148 -5.07 -41.85 -4.44
C GLY A 148 -6.61 -41.84 -4.35
N ARG A 149 -7.19 -41.37 -3.24
CA ARG A 149 -8.65 -41.35 -3.02
C ARG A 149 -9.22 -39.99 -3.38
N ALA A 150 -10.37 -39.99 -4.05
CA ALA A 150 -11.16 -38.79 -4.29
C ALA A 150 -11.70 -38.25 -2.95
N PHE A 151 -11.76 -36.93 -2.77
CA PHE A 151 -12.38 -36.33 -1.58
C PHE A 151 -13.11 -35.01 -1.86
N ILE A 152 -14.05 -34.68 -0.96
CA ILE A 152 -14.72 -33.38 -0.85
C ILE A 152 -14.65 -32.94 0.62
N ARG A 153 -13.76 -31.98 0.91
CA ARG A 153 -13.48 -31.43 2.23
C ARG A 153 -14.11 -30.04 2.36
N ASP A 154 -14.88 -29.85 3.42
CA ASP A 154 -15.32 -28.54 3.89
C ASP A 154 -14.13 -27.84 4.54
N PHE A 155 -13.56 -26.85 3.87
CA PHE A 155 -12.39 -26.15 4.37
C PHE A 155 -12.75 -24.97 5.28
N GLU A 156 -14.05 -24.72 5.51
CA GLU A 156 -14.52 -23.78 6.53
C GLU A 156 -14.65 -24.44 7.90
N ALA A 157 -15.00 -25.74 7.93
CA ALA A 157 -15.15 -26.53 9.16
C ALA A 157 -14.57 -27.96 9.01
N PRO A 158 -13.25 -28.11 8.77
CA PRO A 158 -12.63 -29.39 8.42
C PRO A 158 -12.68 -30.45 9.53
N GLU A 159 -12.76 -30.03 10.79
CA GLU A 159 -12.79 -30.91 11.97
C GLU A 159 -14.20 -31.45 12.31
N SER A 160 -15.24 -31.04 11.58
CA SER A 160 -16.60 -31.53 11.84
C SER A 160 -16.77 -33.00 11.40
N ASP A 161 -17.67 -33.76 12.02
CA ASP A 161 -18.01 -35.15 11.64
C ASP A 161 -18.52 -35.28 10.18
N ARG A 162 -18.90 -34.16 9.56
CA ARG A 162 -19.32 -34.05 8.15
C ARG A 162 -18.28 -33.31 7.29
N GLY A 163 -17.10 -33.05 7.85
CA GLY A 163 -16.06 -32.20 7.28
C GLY A 163 -15.47 -32.78 6.00
N VAL A 164 -15.26 -34.10 5.92
CA VAL A 164 -14.65 -34.76 4.75
C VAL A 164 -15.52 -35.92 4.26
N GLN A 165 -15.84 -35.91 2.96
CA GLN A 165 -16.31 -37.11 2.25
C GLN A 165 -15.14 -37.68 1.46
N VAL A 166 -14.85 -38.97 1.61
CA VAL A 166 -13.73 -39.66 0.92
C VAL A 166 -14.26 -40.84 0.12
N GLY A 167 -13.66 -41.10 -1.04
CA GLY A 167 -13.90 -42.27 -1.88
C GLY A 167 -13.02 -43.47 -1.52
N ASN A 168 -13.25 -44.61 -2.17
CA ASN A 168 -12.39 -45.79 -2.01
C ASN A 168 -11.10 -45.65 -2.82
N ALA A 169 -10.00 -46.22 -2.32
CA ALA A 169 -8.75 -46.35 -3.09
C ALA A 169 -8.88 -47.44 -4.17
N THR A 170 -8.15 -47.31 -5.28
CA THR A 170 -8.14 -48.33 -6.34
C THR A 170 -7.44 -49.60 -5.86
N VAL A 171 -8.14 -50.73 -5.87
CA VAL A 171 -7.52 -52.03 -5.55
C VAL A 171 -6.49 -52.39 -6.62
N GLY A 172 -5.26 -52.73 -6.18
CA GLY A 172 -4.19 -53.21 -7.05
C GLY A 172 -3.34 -52.13 -7.74
N ILE A 173 -3.51 -50.85 -7.40
CA ILE A 173 -2.63 -49.76 -7.85
C ILE A 173 -2.04 -49.07 -6.62
N ALA A 174 -0.73 -48.80 -6.61
CA ALA A 174 -0.11 -48.01 -5.56
C ALA A 174 -0.51 -46.53 -5.69
N ALA A 175 -0.74 -45.84 -4.56
CA ALA A 175 -1.16 -44.45 -4.56
C ALA A 175 -0.21 -43.51 -5.33
N GLN A 176 1.10 -43.81 -5.33
CA GLN A 176 2.10 -43.05 -6.06
C GLN A 176 1.98 -43.22 -7.57
N GLU A 177 1.57 -44.40 -8.04
CA GLU A 177 1.31 -44.63 -9.47
C GLU A 177 0.06 -43.88 -9.94
N VAL A 178 -0.98 -43.79 -9.09
CA VAL A 178 -2.11 -42.89 -9.33
C VAL A 178 -1.63 -41.44 -9.39
N LEU A 179 -0.92 -40.97 -8.37
CA LEU A 179 -0.55 -39.55 -8.22
C LEU A 179 0.51 -39.04 -9.21
N LYS A 180 1.14 -39.87 -10.04
CA LYS A 180 2.06 -39.42 -11.09
C LYS A 180 1.37 -38.51 -12.10
N ASP A 181 0.15 -38.88 -12.51
CA ASP A 181 -0.63 -38.19 -13.53
C ASP A 181 -2.11 -38.61 -13.44
N VAL A 182 -2.99 -37.65 -13.13
CA VAL A 182 -4.45 -37.86 -13.00
C VAL A 182 -5.24 -36.80 -13.73
N SER A 183 -6.41 -37.19 -14.25
CA SER A 183 -7.48 -36.28 -14.63
C SER A 183 -8.47 -36.18 -13.47
N ILE A 184 -8.48 -35.02 -12.80
CA ILE A 184 -9.46 -34.70 -11.75
C ILE A 184 -10.65 -34.06 -12.46
N ARG A 185 -11.84 -34.66 -12.33
CA ARG A 185 -13.07 -34.19 -12.97
C ARG A 185 -14.15 -33.93 -11.94
N LEU A 186 -14.81 -32.79 -12.03
CA LEU A 186 -15.90 -32.37 -11.16
C LEU A 186 -17.16 -32.14 -12.00
N LEU A 187 -18.26 -32.71 -11.52
CA LEU A 187 -19.61 -32.39 -11.96
C LEU A 187 -20.41 -31.83 -10.78
N GLY A 188 -21.15 -30.76 -11.03
CA GLY A 188 -22.04 -30.13 -10.06
C GLY A 188 -23.40 -29.82 -10.67
N ALA A 189 -24.46 -29.99 -9.90
CA ALA A 189 -25.82 -29.56 -10.25
C ALA A 189 -26.65 -29.38 -8.97
N VAL A 190 -27.75 -28.62 -9.05
CA VAL A 190 -28.75 -28.59 -7.96
C VAL A 190 -29.37 -29.97 -7.75
N ASP A 191 -29.63 -30.34 -6.49
CA ASP A 191 -30.31 -31.60 -6.17
C ASP A 191 -31.78 -31.52 -6.63
N PRO A 192 -32.25 -32.41 -7.53
CA PRO A 192 -33.63 -32.38 -8.01
C PRO A 192 -34.69 -32.56 -6.91
N MET A 193 -34.30 -33.07 -5.72
CA MET A 193 -35.18 -33.30 -4.58
C MET A 193 -35.11 -32.21 -3.51
N ASP A 194 -34.05 -31.38 -3.50
CA ASP A 194 -33.84 -30.29 -2.53
C ASP A 194 -33.12 -29.11 -3.22
N PRO A 195 -33.85 -28.11 -3.75
CA PRO A 195 -33.25 -26.98 -4.48
C PRO A 195 -32.26 -26.13 -3.67
N GLU A 196 -32.28 -26.22 -2.34
CA GLU A 196 -31.29 -25.57 -1.45
C GLU A 196 -29.96 -26.34 -1.41
N ARG A 197 -29.87 -27.48 -2.09
CA ARG A 197 -28.68 -28.33 -2.17
C ARG A 197 -28.06 -28.32 -3.55
N TYR A 198 -26.73 -28.32 -3.55
CA TYR A 198 -25.92 -28.54 -4.73
C TYR A 198 -25.15 -29.85 -4.57
N PHE A 199 -25.41 -30.80 -5.46
CA PHE A 199 -24.73 -32.09 -5.50
C PHE A 199 -23.43 -31.97 -6.27
N LEU A 200 -22.31 -32.26 -5.60
CA LEU A 200 -20.97 -32.25 -6.16
C LEU A 200 -20.47 -33.69 -6.28
N ARG A 201 -19.93 -34.07 -7.44
CA ARG A 201 -19.30 -35.37 -7.70
C ARG A 201 -17.93 -35.18 -8.33
N VAL A 202 -16.88 -35.55 -7.60
CA VAL A 202 -15.51 -35.63 -8.11
C VAL A 202 -15.15 -37.07 -8.50
N SER A 203 -14.56 -37.25 -9.67
CA SER A 203 -13.96 -38.51 -10.10
C SER A 203 -12.53 -38.32 -10.59
N ILE A 204 -11.66 -39.25 -10.21
CA ILE A 204 -10.23 -39.27 -10.52
C ILE A 204 -10.00 -40.37 -11.57
N HIS A 205 -9.44 -39.99 -12.71
CA HIS A 205 -9.23 -40.89 -13.86
C HIS A 205 -7.76 -40.94 -14.26
N ASP A 206 -7.35 -42.07 -14.83
CA ASP A 206 -6.20 -42.19 -15.72
C ASP A 206 -6.41 -41.27 -16.95
N PRO A 207 -5.51 -40.32 -17.25
CA PRO A 207 -5.64 -39.46 -18.43
C PRO A 207 -5.52 -40.19 -19.77
N GLU A 208 -4.79 -41.30 -19.83
CA GLU A 208 -4.56 -42.05 -21.08
C GLU A 208 -5.64 -43.10 -21.32
N SER A 209 -6.02 -43.87 -20.29
CA SER A 209 -6.98 -44.98 -20.44
C SER A 209 -8.43 -44.65 -20.04
N ASP A 210 -8.68 -43.44 -19.55
CA ASP A 210 -9.94 -42.97 -18.94
C ASP A 210 -10.42 -43.80 -17.72
N ARG A 211 -9.60 -44.76 -17.25
CA ARG A 211 -9.93 -45.64 -16.14
C ARG A 211 -10.22 -44.84 -14.87
N LEU A 212 -11.43 -45.04 -14.33
CA LEU A 212 -11.79 -44.51 -13.02
C LEU A 212 -10.94 -45.16 -11.90
N PHE A 213 -10.22 -44.32 -11.15
CA PHE A 213 -9.49 -44.71 -9.94
C PHE A 213 -10.36 -44.57 -8.69
N SER A 214 -10.92 -43.38 -8.47
CA SER A 214 -11.69 -43.07 -7.27
C SER A 214 -12.81 -42.06 -7.55
N VAL A 215 -13.85 -42.07 -6.72
CA VAL A 215 -15.00 -41.16 -6.81
C VAL A 215 -15.51 -40.80 -5.42
N ALA A 216 -15.85 -39.53 -5.22
CA ALA A 216 -16.54 -39.03 -4.03
C ALA A 216 -17.68 -38.09 -4.45
N ALA A 217 -18.77 -38.08 -3.70
CA ALA A 217 -19.90 -37.21 -3.97
C ALA A 217 -20.57 -36.73 -2.67
N ARG A 218 -21.02 -35.48 -2.66
CA ARG A 218 -21.58 -34.80 -1.48
C ARG A 218 -22.58 -33.73 -1.89
N ALA A 219 -23.73 -33.68 -1.22
CA ALA A 219 -24.62 -32.53 -1.27
C ALA A 219 -24.16 -31.46 -0.26
N VAL A 220 -24.01 -30.23 -0.73
CA VAL A 220 -23.72 -29.03 0.08
C VAL A 220 -24.87 -28.04 -0.05
N ALA A 221 -24.94 -26.98 0.78
CA ALA A 221 -25.89 -25.89 0.52
C ALA A 221 -25.45 -25.12 -0.73
N THR A 222 -26.39 -24.68 -1.58
CA THR A 222 -26.12 -23.96 -2.84
C THR A 222 -25.16 -22.78 -2.66
N LYS A 223 -25.33 -21.99 -1.60
CA LYS A 223 -24.46 -20.85 -1.27
C LYS A 223 -22.99 -21.19 -0.99
N ARG A 224 -22.65 -22.46 -0.72
CA ARG A 224 -21.24 -22.91 -0.54
C ARG A 224 -20.50 -23.08 -1.87
N VAL A 225 -21.19 -22.84 -2.99
CA VAL A 225 -20.69 -22.98 -4.36
C VAL A 225 -20.87 -21.64 -5.10
N ILE A 226 -20.58 -20.54 -4.40
CA ILE A 226 -20.60 -19.15 -4.91
C ILE A 226 -19.27 -18.49 -4.52
N GLY A 227 -18.66 -17.75 -5.43
CA GLY A 227 -17.37 -17.07 -5.22
C GLY A 227 -16.23 -17.64 -6.08
N ASN A 228 -14.99 -17.39 -5.66
CA ASN A 228 -13.81 -17.72 -6.45
C ASN A 228 -13.58 -19.24 -6.58
N PHE A 229 -12.89 -19.59 -7.66
CA PHE A 229 -12.51 -20.95 -8.04
C PHE A 229 -10.99 -21.02 -8.21
N ALA A 230 -10.34 -22.03 -7.62
CA ALA A 230 -8.87 -22.12 -7.63
C ALA A 230 -8.35 -23.54 -7.82
N LEU A 231 -7.08 -23.66 -8.22
CA LEU A 231 -6.29 -24.88 -8.07
C LEU A 231 -5.61 -24.91 -6.69
N VAL A 232 -5.36 -26.10 -6.16
CA VAL A 232 -4.80 -26.31 -4.82
C VAL A 232 -3.68 -27.35 -4.86
N SER A 233 -2.53 -26.98 -4.30
CA SER A 233 -1.42 -27.87 -3.96
C SER A 233 -1.24 -27.90 -2.43
N HIS A 234 -1.39 -29.08 -1.83
CA HIS A 234 -1.25 -29.29 -0.40
C HIS A 234 -0.11 -30.29 -0.13
N PRO A 235 1.04 -29.87 0.45
CA PRO A 235 2.20 -30.73 0.62
C PRO A 235 2.02 -31.86 1.64
N GLY A 236 0.99 -31.82 2.49
CA GLY A 236 0.82 -32.78 3.59
C GLY A 236 1.86 -32.58 4.69
N ILE A 237 2.04 -33.61 5.52
CA ILE A 237 2.92 -33.56 6.70
C ILE A 237 4.34 -34.10 6.44
N ALA A 238 5.31 -33.53 7.14
CA ALA A 238 6.70 -33.98 7.14
C ALA A 238 6.84 -35.39 7.77
N PRO A 239 7.84 -36.20 7.35
CA PRO A 239 8.87 -35.90 6.35
C PRO A 239 8.45 -36.19 4.90
N LYS A 240 7.22 -36.68 4.66
CA LYS A 240 6.77 -37.19 3.35
C LYS A 240 5.91 -36.15 2.62
N THR A 241 6.53 -35.09 2.12
CA THR A 241 5.80 -33.97 1.53
C THR A 241 5.63 -34.06 0.01
N GLY A 242 4.45 -33.72 -0.50
CA GLY A 242 4.14 -33.65 -1.92
C GLY A 242 4.39 -32.28 -2.56
N ARG A 243 4.60 -32.26 -3.88
CA ARG A 243 4.58 -31.08 -4.75
C ARG A 243 3.88 -31.46 -6.05
N TYR A 244 3.12 -30.54 -6.63
CA TYR A 244 2.22 -30.89 -7.73
C TYR A 244 2.28 -29.92 -8.90
N TRP A 245 2.11 -30.47 -10.10
CA TRP A 245 1.96 -29.73 -11.35
C TRP A 245 0.53 -29.82 -11.89
N PHE A 246 0.14 -28.88 -12.76
CA PHE A 246 -1.20 -28.76 -13.35
C PHE A 246 -1.14 -28.41 -14.85
N GLN A 247 -2.04 -29.02 -15.63
CA GLN A 247 -2.28 -28.77 -17.05
C GLN A 247 -3.77 -28.90 -17.39
N ASP A 248 -4.16 -28.46 -18.58
CA ASP A 248 -5.48 -28.72 -19.19
C ASP A 248 -6.67 -28.32 -18.29
N TRP A 249 -6.53 -27.21 -17.56
CA TRP A 249 -7.58 -26.71 -16.69
C TRP A 249 -8.76 -26.20 -17.52
N ARG A 250 -9.98 -26.69 -17.22
CA ARG A 250 -11.23 -26.27 -17.87
C ARG A 250 -12.33 -26.08 -16.84
N VAL A 251 -13.20 -25.10 -17.05
CA VAL A 251 -14.38 -24.81 -16.22
C VAL A 251 -15.50 -24.33 -17.15
N SER A 252 -16.72 -24.88 -17.04
CA SER A 252 -17.88 -24.49 -17.85
C SER A 252 -19.22 -24.86 -17.20
N GLY A 253 -20.32 -24.46 -17.83
CA GLY A 253 -21.71 -24.64 -17.36
C GLY A 253 -22.32 -23.34 -16.83
N GLU A 254 -23.64 -23.27 -16.66
CA GLU A 254 -24.33 -22.00 -16.32
C GLU A 254 -24.08 -21.54 -14.86
N LYS A 255 -23.36 -22.35 -14.07
CA LYS A 255 -22.86 -21.97 -12.74
C LYS A 255 -21.64 -21.03 -12.78
N VAL A 256 -21.06 -20.81 -13.96
CA VAL A 256 -19.87 -19.97 -14.18
C VAL A 256 -20.29 -18.63 -14.77
N THR A 257 -19.59 -17.55 -14.42
CA THR A 257 -19.70 -16.24 -15.07
C THR A 257 -18.32 -15.71 -15.43
N GLU A 258 -18.15 -15.21 -16.67
CA GLU A 258 -16.92 -14.56 -17.13
C GLU A 258 -16.87 -13.08 -16.71
N HIS A 259 -15.68 -12.66 -16.29
CA HIS A 259 -15.31 -11.30 -15.95
C HIS A 259 -13.98 -10.96 -16.64
N PRO A 260 -13.96 -10.59 -17.93
CA PRO A 260 -12.73 -10.49 -18.73
C PRO A 260 -11.80 -9.36 -18.26
N ASP A 261 -12.34 -8.33 -17.59
CA ASP A 261 -11.58 -7.22 -17.00
C ASP A 261 -10.86 -7.59 -15.68
N GLN A 262 -11.22 -8.71 -15.05
CA GLN A 262 -10.62 -9.16 -13.80
C GLN A 262 -9.28 -9.88 -14.07
N THR A 263 -8.25 -9.10 -14.36
CA THR A 263 -6.88 -9.61 -14.62
C THR A 263 -5.80 -8.99 -13.73
N ALA A 264 -4.73 -9.74 -13.51
CA ALA A 264 -3.52 -9.32 -12.79
C ALA A 264 -2.28 -9.46 -13.70
N GLY A 265 -1.86 -8.36 -14.32
CA GLY A 265 -0.72 -8.31 -15.24
C GLY A 265 -1.07 -8.54 -16.72
N PRO A 266 -0.09 -8.49 -17.65
CA PRO A 266 1.35 -8.37 -17.38
C PRO A 266 1.75 -7.00 -16.83
N ILE A 267 1.05 -5.92 -17.20
CA ILE A 267 1.14 -4.62 -16.52
C ILE A 267 0.07 -4.61 -15.43
N LEU A 268 0.47 -4.44 -14.16
CA LEU A 268 -0.43 -4.48 -13.01
C LEU A 268 -1.02 -3.11 -12.68
N GLY A 269 -0.25 -2.05 -12.91
CA GLY A 269 -0.61 -0.66 -12.62
C GLY A 269 0.48 0.32 -13.03
N SER A 270 0.21 1.60 -12.80
CA SER A 270 1.14 2.71 -13.05
C SER A 270 1.08 3.74 -11.92
N GLN A 271 2.18 4.46 -11.75
CA GLN A 271 2.31 5.64 -10.89
C GLN A 271 3.05 6.72 -11.67
N TYR A 272 2.73 8.00 -11.46
CA TYR A 272 3.39 9.10 -12.18
C TYR A 272 3.50 10.40 -11.37
N THR A 273 4.46 11.24 -11.73
CA THR A 273 4.49 12.66 -11.37
C THR A 273 4.64 13.52 -12.62
N LEU A 274 4.11 14.74 -12.55
CA LEU A 274 4.26 15.77 -13.59
C LEU A 274 4.80 17.03 -12.92
N SER A 275 6.04 17.41 -13.26
CA SER A 275 6.73 18.59 -12.70
C SER A 275 7.47 19.31 -13.81
N ARG A 276 7.32 20.63 -13.95
CA ARG A 276 8.07 21.46 -14.91
C ARG A 276 8.08 20.87 -16.34
N ASN A 277 6.89 20.54 -16.86
CA ASN A 277 6.66 19.89 -18.17
C ASN A 277 7.42 18.57 -18.38
N THR A 278 7.86 17.90 -17.31
CA THR A 278 8.46 16.56 -17.37
C THR A 278 7.51 15.57 -16.71
N LEU A 279 7.04 14.60 -17.49
CA LEU A 279 6.32 13.42 -16.99
C LEU A 279 7.35 12.36 -16.60
N LYS A 280 7.29 11.87 -15.36
CA LYS A 280 7.94 10.61 -14.98
C LYS A 280 6.87 9.61 -14.56
N MET A 281 6.95 8.41 -15.11
CA MET A 281 5.95 7.36 -14.94
C MET A 281 6.62 6.01 -14.79
N THR A 282 6.19 5.21 -13.83
CA THR A 282 6.62 3.81 -13.69
C THR A 282 5.44 2.89 -13.94
N ALA A 283 5.59 1.99 -14.90
CA ALA A 283 4.74 0.82 -15.05
C ALA A 283 5.26 -0.30 -14.14
N GLN A 284 4.38 -0.85 -13.31
CA GLN A 284 4.67 -2.05 -12.54
C GLN A 284 4.20 -3.27 -13.33
N LEU A 285 5.12 -4.17 -13.66
CA LEU A 285 4.80 -5.43 -14.32
C LEU A 285 4.87 -6.60 -13.34
N MET A 286 4.17 -7.69 -13.68
CA MET A 286 4.34 -9.01 -13.07
C MET A 286 5.64 -9.68 -13.57
N PRO A 287 6.15 -10.75 -12.92
CA PRO A 287 7.36 -11.43 -13.36
C PRO A 287 7.23 -12.08 -14.73
N ILE A 288 7.88 -11.49 -15.74
CA ILE A 288 7.98 -12.03 -17.11
C ILE A 288 9.15 -13.01 -17.24
N GLY A 289 9.09 -13.89 -18.23
CA GLY A 289 10.15 -14.83 -18.58
C GLY A 289 11.30 -14.18 -19.37
N GLU A 290 12.48 -14.81 -19.33
CA GLU A 290 13.70 -14.29 -19.98
C GLU A 290 13.64 -14.29 -21.52
N THR A 291 12.74 -15.11 -22.10
CA THR A 291 12.49 -15.20 -23.55
C THR A 291 11.39 -14.26 -24.03
N GLU A 292 10.69 -13.57 -23.13
CA GLU A 292 9.69 -12.55 -23.48
C GLU A 292 10.37 -11.20 -23.77
N SER A 293 9.62 -10.26 -24.38
CA SER A 293 10.11 -8.89 -24.60
C SER A 293 10.59 -8.26 -23.29
N GLN A 294 11.73 -7.59 -23.29
CA GLN A 294 12.20 -6.81 -22.13
C GLN A 294 11.89 -5.31 -22.26
N GLN A 295 11.12 -4.91 -23.28
CA GLN A 295 10.79 -3.53 -23.59
C GLN A 295 9.28 -3.27 -23.47
N VAL A 296 8.93 -2.09 -22.95
CA VAL A 296 7.57 -1.56 -22.77
C VAL A 296 7.44 -0.22 -23.49
N GLU A 297 6.30 0.02 -24.12
CA GLU A 297 6.02 1.26 -24.85
C GLU A 297 4.97 2.12 -24.11
N LEU A 298 5.19 3.43 -24.06
CA LEU A 298 4.23 4.42 -23.56
C LEU A 298 3.68 5.22 -24.73
N TYR A 299 2.36 5.21 -24.90
CA TYR A 299 1.62 6.00 -25.87
C TYR A 299 0.81 7.11 -25.19
N SER A 300 0.71 8.25 -25.86
CA SER A 300 -0.15 9.40 -25.48
C SER A 300 -1.18 9.64 -26.58
N LYS A 301 -2.40 10.10 -26.21
CA LYS A 301 -3.48 10.36 -27.17
C LYS A 301 -3.49 11.82 -27.63
N HIS A 302 -3.38 12.03 -28.94
CA HIS A 302 -3.34 13.34 -29.61
C HIS A 302 -4.53 13.44 -30.58
N GLY A 303 -5.62 14.06 -30.15
CA GLY A 303 -6.91 13.97 -30.86
C GLY A 303 -7.41 12.53 -30.83
N ASP A 304 -7.67 11.94 -32.00
CA ASP A 304 -8.06 10.53 -32.13
C ASP A 304 -6.88 9.55 -32.26
N ALA A 305 -5.65 10.05 -32.48
CA ALA A 305 -4.48 9.22 -32.74
C ALA A 305 -3.68 8.93 -31.46
N TRP A 306 -3.21 7.68 -31.31
CA TRP A 306 -2.18 7.33 -30.34
C TRP A 306 -0.79 7.59 -30.93
N LYS A 307 0.10 8.24 -30.17
CA LYS A 307 1.50 8.50 -30.54
C LYS A 307 2.43 7.93 -29.47
N LEU A 308 3.49 7.26 -29.90
CA LEU A 308 4.57 6.81 -29.01
C LEU A 308 5.21 8.03 -28.33
N ALA A 309 5.18 8.05 -27.00
CA ALA A 309 5.77 9.07 -26.14
C ALA A 309 7.12 8.62 -25.55
N GLY A 310 7.35 7.31 -25.43
CA GLY A 310 8.64 6.76 -25.03
C GLY A 310 8.66 5.23 -24.95
N THR A 311 9.87 4.67 -24.85
CA THR A 311 10.14 3.25 -24.65
C THR A 311 10.99 3.08 -23.40
N ALA A 312 10.77 2.01 -22.62
CA ALA A 312 11.56 1.71 -21.44
C ALA A 312 11.88 0.21 -21.33
N GLU A 313 13.11 -0.10 -20.93
CA GLU A 313 13.53 -1.46 -20.60
C GLU A 313 13.02 -1.86 -19.20
N ILE A 314 12.74 -3.15 -19.03
CA ILE A 314 12.20 -3.72 -17.80
C ILE A 314 13.35 -4.03 -16.84
N ILE A 315 13.37 -3.34 -15.70
CA ILE A 315 14.44 -3.45 -14.72
C ILE A 315 14.09 -4.56 -13.72
N THR A 316 14.92 -5.61 -13.69
CA THR A 316 14.82 -6.74 -12.76
C THR A 316 15.96 -6.72 -11.72
N PRO A 317 15.77 -7.33 -10.53
CA PRO A 317 14.50 -7.78 -9.96
C PRO A 317 13.59 -6.57 -9.68
N GLY A 318 12.27 -6.78 -9.70
CA GLY A 318 11.26 -5.75 -9.44
C GLY A 318 10.33 -5.43 -10.61
N TRP A 319 10.68 -5.82 -11.83
CA TRP A 319 9.83 -5.74 -13.04
C TRP A 319 9.18 -4.37 -13.26
N THR A 320 9.99 -3.32 -13.13
CA THR A 320 9.57 -1.92 -13.32
C THR A 320 10.06 -1.42 -14.68
N ALA A 321 9.20 -0.78 -15.47
CA ALA A 321 9.61 0.01 -16.63
C ALA A 321 9.35 1.50 -16.32
N THR A 322 10.40 2.32 -16.35
CA THR A 322 10.32 3.75 -15.97
C THR A 322 10.53 4.64 -17.18
N PHE A 323 9.57 5.52 -17.45
CA PHE A 323 9.58 6.51 -18.52
C PHE A 323 9.90 7.90 -17.95
N ARG A 324 10.66 8.68 -18.72
CA ARG A 324 10.90 10.10 -18.49
C ARG A 324 10.67 10.85 -19.80
N VAL A 325 9.53 11.52 -19.91
CA VAL A 325 9.13 12.28 -21.10
C VAL A 325 9.27 13.77 -20.78
N ALA A 326 10.27 14.41 -21.39
CA ALA A 326 10.42 15.87 -21.34
C ALA A 326 9.44 16.55 -22.30
N ASP A 327 9.26 17.86 -22.12
CA ASP A 327 8.40 18.71 -22.97
C ASP A 327 6.95 18.19 -23.09
N TRP A 328 6.45 17.55 -22.03
CA TRP A 328 5.06 17.12 -21.92
C TRP A 328 4.13 18.33 -21.83
N ASP A 329 3.04 18.33 -22.60
CA ASP A 329 2.02 19.37 -22.54
C ASP A 329 1.23 19.25 -21.22
N ALA A 330 1.70 19.96 -20.20
CA ALA A 330 1.07 20.02 -18.89
C ALA A 330 -0.20 20.89 -18.87
N THR A 331 -0.66 21.45 -19.99
CA THR A 331 -1.84 22.34 -20.01
C THR A 331 -3.17 21.60 -20.22
N MET A 332 -3.12 20.35 -20.70
CA MET A 332 -4.29 19.54 -21.05
C MET A 332 -4.27 18.11 -20.48
N ASP A 333 -5.44 17.63 -20.07
CA ASP A 333 -5.63 16.26 -19.60
C ASP A 333 -5.40 15.30 -20.78
N THR A 334 -4.38 14.44 -20.68
CA THR A 334 -3.89 13.63 -21.79
C THR A 334 -4.03 12.14 -21.48
N PRO A 335 -4.94 11.41 -22.15
CA PRO A 335 -5.04 9.96 -22.04
C PRO A 335 -3.73 9.29 -22.48
N TYR A 336 -3.29 8.28 -21.73
CA TYR A 336 -2.11 7.47 -22.05
C TYR A 336 -2.45 5.98 -22.05
N ARG A 337 -1.61 5.20 -22.72
CA ARG A 337 -1.66 3.73 -22.72
C ARG A 337 -0.24 3.19 -22.69
N ILE A 338 -0.01 2.18 -21.85
CA ILE A 338 1.23 1.43 -21.74
C ILE A 338 0.98 0.08 -22.42
N ASP A 339 1.83 -0.26 -23.38
CA ASP A 339 1.70 -1.43 -24.23
C ASP A 339 2.83 -2.42 -23.94
N TYR A 340 2.47 -3.69 -23.72
CA TYR A 340 3.40 -4.78 -23.55
C TYR A 340 2.79 -6.09 -24.06
N ALA A 341 3.44 -6.75 -25.01
CA ALA A 341 3.05 -8.07 -25.55
C ALA A 341 1.54 -8.18 -25.91
N GLY A 342 0.99 -7.14 -26.56
CA GLY A 342 -0.43 -7.08 -26.94
C GLY A 342 -1.42 -6.85 -25.77
N SER A 343 -0.92 -6.66 -24.55
CA SER A 343 -1.69 -6.21 -23.39
C SER A 343 -1.56 -4.70 -23.21
N HIS A 344 -2.61 -4.10 -22.65
CA HIS A 344 -2.73 -2.65 -22.50
C HIS A 344 -3.11 -2.28 -21.06
N TRP A 345 -2.47 -1.24 -20.53
CA TRP A 345 -2.88 -0.56 -19.29
C TRP A 345 -2.94 0.95 -19.55
N GLY A 346 -3.85 1.70 -18.94
CA GLY A 346 -3.98 3.12 -19.26
C GLY A 346 -4.83 3.93 -18.30
N GLY A 347 -4.70 5.25 -18.44
CA GLY A 347 -5.37 6.26 -17.64
C GLY A 347 -5.16 7.64 -18.26
N THR A 348 -5.17 8.68 -17.43
CA THR A 348 -5.02 10.07 -17.85
C THR A 348 -3.89 10.72 -17.09
N VAL A 349 -2.89 11.25 -17.80
CA VAL A 349 -1.97 12.22 -17.20
C VAL A 349 -2.75 13.53 -17.11
N ARG A 350 -3.21 13.86 -15.91
CA ARG A 350 -3.89 15.14 -15.64
C ARG A 350 -2.95 16.32 -15.90
N ARG A 351 -3.51 17.41 -16.44
CA ARG A 351 -2.81 18.69 -16.56
C ARG A 351 -2.34 19.20 -15.21
N ASP A 352 -1.36 20.10 -15.22
CA ASP A 352 -1.00 20.89 -14.05
C ASP A 352 -2.15 21.86 -13.70
N PRO A 353 -2.80 21.73 -12.53
CA PRO A 353 -3.98 22.52 -12.14
C PRO A 353 -3.60 23.93 -11.68
N THR A 354 -2.70 24.61 -12.39
CA THR A 354 -2.20 25.96 -12.10
C THR A 354 -3.33 26.98 -11.85
N ASN A 355 -4.42 26.88 -12.62
CA ASN A 355 -5.61 27.73 -12.54
C ASN A 355 -6.64 27.29 -11.47
N LYS A 356 -6.52 26.11 -10.87
CA LYS A 356 -7.45 25.63 -9.82
C LYS A 356 -7.14 26.39 -8.52
N GLU A 357 -8.15 26.99 -7.88
CA GLU A 357 -7.94 27.81 -6.68
C GLU A 357 -7.40 27.01 -5.49
N THR A 358 -7.96 25.82 -5.24
CA THR A 358 -7.58 24.93 -4.13
C THR A 358 -7.01 23.63 -4.67
N ILE A 359 -5.80 23.28 -4.22
CA ILE A 359 -5.17 21.98 -4.48
C ILE A 359 -5.50 21.02 -3.33
N VAL A 360 -5.91 19.80 -3.64
CA VAL A 360 -6.33 18.77 -2.68
C VAL A 360 -5.33 17.61 -2.68
N VAL A 361 -4.73 17.33 -1.53
CA VAL A 361 -3.81 16.21 -1.31
C VAL A 361 -4.51 15.16 -0.46
N ALA A 362 -4.52 13.90 -0.90
CA ALA A 362 -4.92 12.75 -0.07
C ALA A 362 -3.66 12.03 0.44
N GLY A 363 -3.58 11.79 1.74
CA GLY A 363 -2.40 11.22 2.40
C GLY A 363 -2.70 9.88 3.09
N PHE A 364 -1.76 8.94 2.99
CA PHE A 364 -1.87 7.55 3.45
C PHE A 364 -0.57 7.08 4.12
N THR A 365 -0.70 6.19 5.10
CA THR A 365 0.40 5.41 5.67
C THR A 365 -0.14 4.05 6.17
N GLY A 366 0.73 3.08 6.41
CA GLY A 366 0.40 1.84 7.11
C GLY A 366 -0.60 0.90 6.41
N ASN A 367 -0.21 0.38 5.25
CA ASN A 367 -1.01 -0.49 4.38
C ASN A 367 -1.05 -1.97 4.85
N HIS A 368 -1.60 -2.22 6.03
CA HIS A 368 -1.77 -3.58 6.56
C HIS A 368 -2.99 -4.31 5.95
N ASN A 369 -2.81 -5.55 5.48
CA ASN A 369 -3.80 -6.21 4.61
C ASN A 369 -4.83 -7.08 5.34
N ASN A 370 -4.58 -7.48 6.58
CA ASN A 370 -5.39 -8.45 7.32
C ASN A 370 -5.27 -8.34 8.85
N ARG A 371 -6.13 -9.06 9.57
CA ARG A 371 -6.27 -8.98 11.03
C ARG A 371 -5.07 -9.51 11.83
N HIS A 372 -4.67 -10.78 11.67
CA HIS A 372 -3.63 -11.43 12.50
C HIS A 372 -2.67 -12.36 11.73
N GLY A 373 -2.48 -12.13 10.42
CA GLY A 373 -1.80 -13.06 9.52
C GLY A 373 -2.71 -14.20 9.06
N LEU A 374 -2.81 -14.41 7.75
CA LEU A 374 -3.71 -15.45 7.21
C LEU A 374 -3.20 -16.87 7.49
N GLU A 375 -1.93 -17.02 7.87
CA GLU A 375 -1.29 -18.32 8.07
C GLU A 375 -1.56 -18.93 9.48
N ARG A 376 -2.44 -18.31 10.27
CA ARG A 376 -2.90 -18.81 11.56
C ARG A 376 -4.30 -19.40 11.41
N SER A 377 -4.40 -20.73 11.42
CA SER A 377 -5.68 -21.45 11.26
C SER A 377 -6.36 -21.67 12.63
N PRO A 378 -7.70 -21.54 12.73
CA PRO A 378 -8.61 -21.05 11.70
C PRO A 378 -8.53 -19.52 11.52
N PHE A 379 -8.69 -19.07 10.28
CA PHE A 379 -8.79 -17.67 9.89
C PHE A 379 -10.19 -17.38 9.35
N ASN A 380 -10.82 -16.31 9.82
CA ASN A 380 -12.10 -15.86 9.27
C ASN A 380 -11.83 -14.97 8.04
N TRP A 381 -12.10 -15.48 6.83
CA TRP A 381 -11.82 -14.76 5.59
C TRP A 381 -12.80 -13.64 5.29
N THR A 382 -14.04 -13.69 5.80
CA THR A 382 -15.05 -12.66 5.53
C THR A 382 -14.89 -11.41 6.38
N THR A 383 -14.30 -11.52 7.59
CA THR A 383 -14.07 -10.37 8.49
C THR A 383 -12.60 -10.12 8.84
N GLY A 384 -11.70 -11.04 8.49
CA GLY A 384 -10.27 -10.94 8.79
C GLY A 384 -9.42 -10.34 7.67
N MET A 385 -9.98 -10.20 6.46
CA MET A 385 -9.29 -9.62 5.31
C MET A 385 -9.69 -8.17 5.10
N TRP A 386 -8.70 -7.30 4.86
CA TRP A 386 -8.89 -5.85 4.70
C TRP A 386 -8.46 -5.35 3.32
N PHE A 387 -7.51 -6.03 2.67
CA PHE A 387 -7.28 -5.93 1.23
C PHE A 387 -8.59 -6.27 0.48
N PRO A 388 -8.98 -5.53 -0.57
CA PRO A 388 -8.23 -4.51 -1.31
C PRO A 388 -8.47 -3.06 -0.88
N HIS A 389 -8.94 -2.81 0.35
CA HIS A 389 -9.22 -1.45 0.86
C HIS A 389 -10.20 -0.65 -0.02
N HIS A 390 -11.14 -1.35 -0.66
CA HIS A 390 -12.09 -0.73 -1.60
C HIS A 390 -13.08 0.21 -0.91
N ASP A 391 -13.40 -0.06 0.36
CA ASP A 391 -14.10 0.86 1.25
C ASP A 391 -13.37 2.20 1.29
N LEU A 392 -12.07 2.20 1.59
CA LEU A 392 -11.27 3.43 1.72
C LEU A 392 -11.04 4.14 0.38
N THR A 393 -10.64 3.42 -0.67
CA THR A 393 -10.27 4.05 -1.96
C THR A 393 -11.48 4.70 -2.65
N THR A 394 -12.68 4.16 -2.43
CA THR A 394 -13.93 4.75 -2.94
C THR A 394 -14.24 6.09 -2.27
N GLN A 395 -14.07 6.21 -0.95
CA GLN A 395 -14.33 7.47 -0.24
C GLN A 395 -13.27 8.53 -0.58
N VAL A 396 -12.00 8.14 -0.71
CA VAL A 396 -10.94 9.06 -1.15
C VAL A 396 -11.20 9.62 -2.55
N ALA A 397 -11.74 8.82 -3.48
CA ALA A 397 -12.10 9.30 -4.82
C ALA A 397 -13.11 10.45 -4.80
N LYS A 398 -14.07 10.45 -3.86
CA LYS A 398 -15.10 11.50 -3.71
C LYS A 398 -14.53 12.86 -3.33
N HIS A 399 -13.44 12.90 -2.56
CA HIS A 399 -12.71 14.14 -2.27
C HIS A 399 -12.04 14.77 -3.50
N LYS A 400 -11.95 14.05 -4.63
CA LYS A 400 -11.34 14.48 -5.89
C LYS A 400 -9.92 15.04 -5.70
N PRO A 401 -8.99 14.26 -5.09
CA PRO A 401 -7.61 14.71 -4.90
C PRO A 401 -6.92 15.01 -6.23
N ASP A 402 -6.07 16.04 -6.19
CA ASP A 402 -5.15 16.41 -7.27
C ASP A 402 -3.80 15.70 -7.11
N LEU A 403 -3.43 15.31 -5.89
CA LEU A 403 -2.19 14.61 -5.55
C LEU A 403 -2.47 13.51 -4.51
N LEU A 404 -1.83 12.35 -4.67
CA LEU A 404 -1.78 11.30 -3.67
C LEU A 404 -0.40 11.30 -2.98
N PHE A 405 -0.36 11.11 -1.66
CA PHE A 405 0.88 10.98 -0.90
C PHE A 405 0.86 9.72 -0.02
N PHE A 406 1.69 8.73 -0.36
CA PHE A 406 1.94 7.54 0.44
C PHE A 406 3.27 7.74 1.17
N SER A 407 3.21 7.99 2.49
CA SER A 407 4.36 8.48 3.25
C SER A 407 5.34 7.39 3.69
N GLY A 408 4.90 6.13 3.68
CA GLY A 408 5.62 5.01 4.29
C GLY A 408 4.69 3.80 4.44
N ASP A 409 5.28 2.66 4.76
CA ASP A 409 4.60 1.40 5.06
C ASP A 409 3.58 0.98 3.99
N GLN A 410 3.98 0.99 2.72
CA GLN A 410 3.15 0.40 1.67
C GLN A 410 3.14 -1.14 1.73
N VAL A 411 4.19 -1.73 2.32
CA VAL A 411 4.34 -3.17 2.57
C VAL A 411 4.83 -3.41 4.00
N TYR A 412 4.28 -4.43 4.66
CA TYR A 412 4.80 -4.97 5.93
C TYR A 412 5.45 -6.34 5.74
N GLU A 413 6.65 -6.55 6.29
CA GLU A 413 7.33 -7.84 6.28
C GLU A 413 6.60 -8.87 7.16
N GLY A 414 6.10 -8.45 8.32
CA GLY A 414 5.39 -9.28 9.28
C GLY A 414 3.94 -9.56 8.90
N ALA A 415 3.64 -10.81 8.55
CA ALA A 415 2.29 -11.40 8.51
C ALA A 415 1.20 -10.64 7.70
N SER A 416 1.59 -9.73 6.80
CA SER A 416 0.68 -8.89 6.00
C SER A 416 0.86 -9.18 4.49
N PRO A 417 0.11 -10.11 3.90
CA PRO A 417 -0.80 -11.04 4.57
C PRO A 417 -0.10 -12.30 5.12
N THR A 418 1.14 -12.57 4.71
CA THR A 418 1.94 -13.77 5.04
C THR A 418 3.25 -13.43 5.76
N HIS A 419 3.82 -14.38 6.50
CA HIS A 419 5.14 -14.22 7.12
C HIS A 419 6.25 -14.08 6.05
N PRO A 420 7.35 -13.38 6.35
CA PRO A 420 8.34 -13.02 5.35
C PRO A 420 9.18 -14.23 4.94
N ASP A 421 9.21 -14.54 3.64
CA ASP A 421 10.12 -15.54 3.09
C ASP A 421 11.50 -14.93 2.79
N ILE A 422 12.35 -14.87 3.81
CA ILE A 422 13.72 -14.30 3.69
C ILE A 422 14.58 -15.06 2.66
N GLN A 423 14.29 -16.34 2.36
CA GLN A 423 15.01 -17.08 1.32
C GLN A 423 14.64 -16.57 -0.09
N ASN A 424 13.40 -16.12 -0.26
CA ASN A 424 12.86 -15.57 -1.50
C ASN A 424 12.55 -14.07 -1.40
N ILE A 425 13.25 -13.32 -0.55
CA ILE A 425 12.87 -11.98 -0.05
C ILE A 425 12.42 -11.00 -1.14
N LYS A 426 13.03 -11.06 -2.33
CA LYS A 426 12.65 -10.23 -3.48
C LYS A 426 11.24 -10.55 -4.00
N LEU A 427 10.93 -11.82 -4.21
CA LEU A 427 9.61 -12.26 -4.69
C LEU A 427 8.55 -12.14 -3.59
N ASP A 428 8.92 -12.34 -2.33
CA ASP A 428 8.05 -12.12 -1.17
C ASP A 428 7.63 -10.65 -1.05
N TYR A 429 8.57 -9.72 -1.19
CA TYR A 429 8.28 -8.28 -1.30
C TYR A 429 7.41 -7.99 -2.53
N MET A 430 7.76 -8.52 -3.71
CA MET A 430 6.95 -8.27 -4.91
C MET A 430 5.51 -8.75 -4.74
N TYR A 431 5.27 -9.91 -4.11
CA TYR A 431 3.92 -10.40 -3.82
C TYR A 431 3.09 -9.38 -3.02
N LYS A 432 3.68 -8.75 -2.00
CA LYS A 432 2.99 -7.74 -1.16
C LYS A 432 2.90 -6.37 -1.84
N TRP A 433 3.94 -5.95 -2.54
CA TRP A 433 3.94 -4.74 -3.35
C TRP A 433 2.91 -4.79 -4.50
N TYR A 434 2.65 -5.97 -5.05
CA TYR A 434 1.56 -6.19 -6.00
C TYR A 434 0.19 -6.05 -5.35
N LEU A 435 0.00 -6.40 -4.07
CA LEU A 435 -1.25 -6.10 -3.36
C LEU A 435 -1.45 -4.58 -3.21
N PHE A 436 -0.41 -3.82 -2.80
CA PHE A 436 -0.47 -2.35 -2.81
C PHE A 436 -0.84 -1.82 -4.20
N SER A 437 -0.11 -2.25 -5.23
CA SER A 437 -0.36 -1.84 -6.62
C SER A 437 -1.80 -2.13 -7.06
N TRP A 438 -2.34 -3.31 -6.72
CA TRP A 438 -3.69 -3.72 -7.12
C TRP A 438 -4.81 -3.02 -6.33
N ALA A 439 -4.56 -2.62 -5.09
CA ALA A 439 -5.49 -1.83 -4.28
C ALA A 439 -5.63 -0.39 -4.79
N TYR A 440 -4.52 0.24 -5.19
CA TYR A 440 -4.48 1.68 -5.51
C TYR A 440 -4.43 2.04 -7.00
N ARG A 441 -4.22 1.08 -7.92
CA ARG A 441 -4.06 1.33 -9.37
C ARG A 441 -5.16 2.19 -9.99
N ASP A 442 -6.39 2.07 -9.51
CA ASP A 442 -7.54 2.81 -10.06
C ASP A 442 -7.50 4.30 -9.73
N LEU A 443 -6.79 4.69 -8.66
CA LEU A 443 -6.45 6.07 -8.34
C LEU A 443 -5.13 6.49 -9.03
N THR A 444 -4.05 5.72 -8.87
CA THR A 444 -2.71 6.13 -9.33
C THR A 444 -2.55 6.18 -10.85
N LYS A 445 -3.45 5.53 -11.61
CA LYS A 445 -3.47 5.64 -13.08
C LYS A 445 -3.91 7.01 -13.58
N ASP A 446 -4.67 7.77 -12.78
CA ASP A 446 -5.27 9.05 -13.16
C ASP A 446 -4.85 10.23 -12.26
N ILE A 447 -4.26 9.99 -11.09
CA ILE A 447 -3.85 11.02 -10.13
C ILE A 447 -2.34 10.91 -9.92
N PRO A 448 -1.55 12.01 -10.01
CA PRO A 448 -0.14 11.94 -9.71
C PRO A 448 0.07 11.51 -8.24
N SER A 449 1.10 10.71 -8.02
CA SER A 449 1.41 10.10 -6.73
C SER A 449 2.82 10.46 -6.30
N VAL A 450 2.98 10.72 -5.00
CA VAL A 450 4.27 10.67 -4.32
C VAL A 450 4.23 9.46 -3.41
N THR A 451 5.10 8.49 -3.66
CA THR A 451 5.20 7.24 -2.90
C THR A 451 6.64 7.08 -2.43
N ILE A 452 6.86 7.00 -1.11
CA ILE A 452 8.19 6.89 -0.50
C ILE A 452 8.23 5.74 0.52
N PRO A 453 9.37 5.00 0.60
CA PRO A 453 9.57 3.95 1.59
C PRO A 453 9.77 4.49 3.00
N ASP A 454 9.27 3.72 3.97
CA ASP A 454 9.72 3.75 5.36
C ASP A 454 10.49 2.44 5.70
N ASP A 455 10.50 2.03 6.96
CA ASP A 455 11.24 0.90 7.52
C ASP A 455 10.72 -0.47 7.08
N HIS A 456 9.40 -0.67 7.18
CA HIS A 456 8.76 -1.94 6.82
C HIS A 456 8.84 -2.23 5.32
N ASP A 457 8.87 -1.19 4.48
CA ASP A 457 9.10 -1.30 3.03
C ASP A 457 10.48 -1.89 2.67
N VAL A 458 11.47 -1.74 3.56
CA VAL A 458 12.80 -2.38 3.43
C VAL A 458 12.97 -3.60 4.34
N TYR A 459 11.87 -4.15 4.85
CA TYR A 459 11.80 -5.34 5.71
C TYR A 459 12.60 -5.19 7.02
N GLN A 460 12.53 -4.01 7.63
CA GLN A 460 13.02 -3.74 8.98
C GLN A 460 11.87 -3.26 9.86
N GLY A 461 11.90 -3.58 11.16
CA GLY A 461 10.88 -3.08 12.09
C GLY A 461 11.08 -1.63 12.51
N ASN A 462 12.26 -1.06 12.23
CA ASN A 462 12.65 0.34 12.37
C ASN A 462 13.80 0.67 11.39
N LEU A 463 13.98 1.95 11.01
CA LEU A 463 15.03 2.35 10.06
C LEU A 463 15.75 3.65 10.44
N TRP A 464 16.99 3.48 10.89
CA TRP A 464 17.99 4.54 10.92
C TRP A 464 18.99 4.31 9.79
N GLY A 465 18.69 4.75 8.56
CA GLY A 465 19.40 4.31 7.34
C GLY A 465 20.88 4.71 7.25
N GLU A 466 21.34 5.65 8.08
CA GLU A 466 22.73 6.11 8.24
C GLU A 466 23.53 6.24 6.93
N GLY A 467 22.93 6.87 5.91
CA GLY A 467 23.59 7.13 4.63
C GLY A 467 23.78 5.91 3.74
N GLY A 468 22.99 4.85 3.92
CA GLY A 468 23.03 3.66 3.04
C GLY A 468 24.04 2.59 3.46
N ARG A 469 24.61 2.68 4.66
CA ARG A 469 25.63 1.72 5.13
C ARG A 469 25.02 0.36 5.48
N LYS A 470 25.84 -0.70 5.46
CA LYS A 470 25.42 -2.02 5.96
C LYS A 470 25.32 -2.00 7.49
N ALA A 471 24.27 -2.62 8.02
CA ALA A 471 24.15 -3.00 9.42
C ALA A 471 24.02 -4.54 9.58
N ASP A 472 24.28 -5.05 10.78
CA ASP A 472 23.89 -6.42 11.18
C ASP A 472 22.65 -6.41 12.11
N LYS A 473 22.25 -5.23 12.59
CA LYS A 473 20.99 -4.94 13.29
C LYS A 473 20.61 -3.48 13.01
N ASP A 474 19.33 -3.24 12.72
CA ASP A 474 18.72 -1.94 12.42
C ASP A 474 19.08 -0.84 13.43
N ASP A 475 18.93 -1.10 14.73
CA ASP A 475 19.17 -0.14 15.82
C ASP A 475 20.60 0.44 15.88
N LYS A 476 21.58 -0.22 15.24
CA LYS A 476 22.97 0.28 15.11
C LYS A 476 23.12 1.33 14.01
N GLY A 477 22.11 1.48 13.15
CA GLY A 477 22.07 2.33 11.97
C GLY A 477 22.63 1.64 10.73
N GLY A 478 21.91 1.72 9.61
CA GLY A 478 22.17 1.08 8.32
C GLY A 478 21.10 0.07 7.91
N TYR A 479 21.34 -0.60 6.79
CA TYR A 479 20.44 -1.61 6.22
C TYR A 479 20.93 -3.03 6.55
N VAL A 480 20.03 -3.87 7.09
CA VAL A 480 20.34 -5.27 7.47
C VAL A 480 20.28 -6.22 6.27
N HIS A 481 19.41 -5.94 5.30
CA HIS A 481 19.25 -6.72 4.09
C HIS A 481 20.24 -6.31 3.00
N LEU A 482 20.41 -7.15 1.98
CA LEU A 482 21.31 -6.87 0.87
C LEU A 482 20.89 -5.59 0.12
N ALA A 483 21.84 -4.71 -0.20
CA ALA A 483 21.54 -3.48 -0.94
C ALA A 483 20.86 -3.71 -2.32
N ALA A 484 20.99 -4.90 -2.91
CA ALA A 484 20.25 -5.27 -4.13
C ALA A 484 18.74 -5.47 -3.90
N PHE A 485 18.31 -5.73 -2.66
CA PHE A 485 16.92 -5.75 -2.24
C PHE A 485 16.44 -4.33 -1.90
N VAL A 486 17.21 -3.56 -1.13
CA VAL A 486 16.90 -2.16 -0.79
C VAL A 486 16.69 -1.31 -2.05
N LYS A 487 17.62 -1.38 -3.02
CA LYS A 487 17.50 -0.70 -4.33
C LYS A 487 16.38 -1.22 -5.22
N MET A 488 15.81 -2.39 -4.92
CA MET A 488 14.61 -2.87 -5.60
C MET A 488 13.39 -2.18 -5.00
N SER A 489 13.20 -2.28 -3.68
CA SER A 489 12.07 -1.67 -2.94
C SER A 489 11.97 -0.16 -3.18
N GLU A 490 13.08 0.56 -3.01
CA GLU A 490 13.16 1.99 -3.30
C GLU A 490 12.79 2.31 -4.75
N ARG A 491 13.24 1.53 -5.73
CA ARG A 491 12.94 1.79 -7.15
C ARG A 491 11.48 1.51 -7.49
N THR A 492 10.89 0.44 -6.97
CA THR A 492 9.46 0.12 -7.17
C THR A 492 8.55 1.24 -6.65
N GLN A 493 8.94 1.90 -5.56
CA GLN A 493 8.19 3.00 -4.96
C GLN A 493 8.51 4.37 -5.59
N THR A 494 9.79 4.72 -5.78
CA THR A 494 10.21 6.12 -6.02
C THR A 494 10.62 6.46 -7.46
N SER A 495 10.72 5.48 -8.37
CA SER A 495 11.25 5.73 -9.73
C SER A 495 10.44 6.73 -10.58
N HIS A 496 9.16 6.90 -10.26
CA HIS A 496 8.24 7.84 -10.92
C HIS A 496 8.26 9.26 -10.35
N LEU A 497 8.98 9.51 -9.25
CA LEU A 497 9.18 10.85 -8.69
C LEU A 497 10.03 11.71 -9.63
N PRO A 498 10.08 13.05 -9.45
CA PRO A 498 11.03 13.92 -10.16
C PRO A 498 12.47 13.43 -10.01
N ASP A 499 13.39 13.92 -10.85
CA ASP A 499 14.79 13.51 -10.73
C ASP A 499 15.36 13.94 -9.38
N ALA A 500 16.07 13.03 -8.71
CA ALA A 500 16.61 13.27 -7.37
C ALA A 500 17.56 14.48 -7.40
N TYR A 501 17.43 15.37 -6.41
CA TYR A 501 18.31 16.54 -6.27
C TYR A 501 19.80 16.13 -6.22
N HIS A 502 20.06 14.96 -5.64
CA HIS A 502 21.37 14.32 -5.60
C HIS A 502 21.27 12.87 -6.06
N ASN A 503 22.02 12.51 -7.11
CA ASN A 503 21.94 11.19 -7.76
C ASN A 503 23.23 10.36 -7.62
N GLU A 504 24.28 10.91 -7.00
CA GLU A 504 25.51 10.15 -6.75
C GLU A 504 25.26 9.02 -5.74
N PRO A 505 25.87 7.83 -5.92
CA PRO A 505 25.69 6.73 -4.99
C PRO A 505 26.13 7.07 -3.56
N LEU A 506 25.32 6.62 -2.62
CA LEU A 506 25.62 6.53 -1.20
C LEU A 506 26.38 5.21 -0.91
N GLU A 507 26.50 4.83 0.37
CA GLU A 507 27.07 3.53 0.72
C GLU A 507 26.29 2.36 0.11
N GLN A 508 26.98 1.22 -0.07
CA GLN A 508 26.52 0.03 -0.79
C GLN A 508 26.00 0.28 -2.23
N GLY A 509 26.23 1.47 -2.79
CA GLY A 509 25.71 1.88 -4.09
C GLY A 509 24.20 2.15 -4.11
N ILE A 510 23.59 2.36 -2.94
CA ILE A 510 22.22 2.87 -2.75
C ILE A 510 22.17 4.32 -3.27
N ARG A 511 20.99 4.84 -3.65
CA ARG A 511 20.83 6.23 -4.10
C ARG A 511 19.83 6.97 -3.22
N SER A 512 19.89 8.29 -3.27
CA SER A 512 18.84 9.18 -2.77
C SER A 512 17.76 9.38 -3.84
N TYR A 513 16.54 9.65 -3.39
CA TYR A 513 15.38 10.05 -4.17
C TYR A 513 14.79 11.41 -3.74
N TYR A 514 15.28 12.03 -2.65
CA TYR A 514 14.78 13.35 -2.21
C TYR A 514 14.89 14.40 -3.32
N THR A 515 13.82 15.18 -3.50
CA THR A 515 13.60 16.09 -4.64
C THR A 515 12.42 17.02 -4.38
N ASP A 516 12.08 17.88 -5.33
CA ASP A 516 10.88 18.72 -5.28
C ASP A 516 9.91 18.45 -6.46
N LEU A 517 8.62 18.52 -6.16
CA LEU A 517 7.52 18.46 -7.14
C LEU A 517 6.81 19.81 -7.17
N ASN A 518 6.85 20.49 -8.31
CA ASN A 518 6.03 21.69 -8.56
C ASN A 518 4.78 21.27 -9.33
N TYR A 519 3.61 21.32 -8.66
CA TYR A 519 2.31 20.95 -9.24
C TYR A 519 1.21 21.83 -8.67
N GLY A 520 0.33 22.34 -9.52
CA GLY A 520 -0.77 23.22 -9.13
C GLY A 520 -0.34 24.59 -8.59
N ARG A 521 0.87 25.05 -8.88
CA ARG A 521 1.58 26.19 -8.21
C ARG A 521 1.88 25.95 -6.72
N ILE A 522 1.91 24.70 -6.27
CA ILE A 522 2.44 24.31 -4.95
C ILE A 522 3.79 23.63 -5.18
N SER A 523 4.77 23.89 -4.32
CA SER A 523 6.03 23.15 -4.30
C SER A 523 6.05 22.18 -3.13
N PHE A 524 6.22 20.90 -3.43
CA PHE A 524 6.30 19.81 -2.46
C PHE A 524 7.75 19.33 -2.35
N ALA A 525 8.42 19.58 -1.22
CA ALA A 525 9.69 18.93 -0.91
C ALA A 525 9.42 17.48 -0.47
N ILE A 526 10.02 16.52 -1.17
CA ILE A 526 9.91 15.09 -0.88
C ILE A 526 11.18 14.67 -0.15
N LEU A 527 11.03 14.19 1.09
CA LEU A 527 12.13 13.95 2.01
C LEU A 527 12.46 12.46 2.18
N GLU A 528 13.67 12.24 2.68
CA GLU A 528 14.24 10.94 3.04
C GLU A 528 14.65 11.01 4.51
N ASP A 529 13.68 11.08 5.41
CA ASP A 529 13.96 11.39 6.82
C ASP A 529 14.57 10.20 7.59
N ARG A 530 14.29 8.97 7.14
CA ARG A 530 14.93 7.73 7.61
C ARG A 530 16.33 7.49 7.05
N LYS A 531 16.57 7.82 5.78
CA LYS A 531 17.78 7.41 5.01
C LYS A 531 19.09 7.82 5.68
N PHE A 532 19.11 9.01 6.26
CA PHE A 532 20.32 9.63 6.82
C PHE A 532 20.32 9.64 8.35
N LYS A 533 19.24 9.16 8.98
CA LYS A 533 19.08 9.17 10.42
C LYS A 533 20.10 8.25 11.08
N SER A 534 20.68 8.71 12.18
CA SER A 534 21.68 7.95 12.93
C SER A 534 21.07 6.89 13.83
N GLY A 535 21.67 5.69 13.88
CA GLY A 535 21.25 4.62 14.79
C GLY A 535 21.47 4.95 16.27
N CYS A 536 20.55 4.51 17.12
CA CYS A 536 20.54 4.78 18.56
C CYS A 536 21.50 3.88 19.38
N ASN A 537 21.61 2.60 19.01
CA ASN A 537 22.24 1.57 19.82
C ASN A 537 23.74 1.82 20.02
N GLY A 538 24.16 1.87 21.29
CA GLY A 538 25.54 2.15 21.71
C GLY A 538 25.97 3.61 21.56
N ARG A 539 25.04 4.53 21.24
CA ARG A 539 25.30 5.98 21.14
C ARG A 539 24.57 6.78 22.21
N VAL A 540 23.29 6.47 22.42
CA VAL A 540 22.49 7.02 23.52
C VAL A 540 22.91 6.35 24.84
N PRO A 541 22.97 7.08 25.98
CA PRO A 541 23.22 6.48 27.28
C PRO A 541 22.18 5.43 27.67
N ASP A 542 22.59 4.43 28.44
CA ASP A 542 21.71 3.34 28.89
C ASP A 542 20.49 3.88 29.64
N SER A 543 19.30 3.54 29.13
CA SER A 543 17.98 3.91 29.66
C SER A 543 17.36 2.83 30.55
N GLY A 544 18.04 1.70 30.75
CA GLY A 544 17.50 0.53 31.44
C GLY A 544 16.46 -0.27 30.63
N SER A 545 16.17 0.16 29.39
CA SER A 545 15.24 -0.50 28.47
C SER A 545 15.83 -1.78 27.87
N THR A 546 14.98 -2.76 27.58
CA THR A 546 15.35 -3.96 26.81
C THR A 546 15.46 -3.70 25.30
N ARG A 547 14.94 -2.56 24.85
CA ARG A 547 14.99 -2.05 23.47
C ARG A 547 15.86 -0.79 23.41
N ALA A 548 16.92 -0.80 22.59
CA ALA A 548 17.88 0.30 22.48
C ALA A 548 17.28 1.60 21.91
N ASP A 549 16.13 1.48 21.27
CA ASP A 549 15.33 2.52 20.64
C ASP A 549 14.20 3.05 21.55
N HIS A 550 13.86 2.34 22.63
CA HIS A 550 12.86 2.79 23.60
C HIS A 550 13.50 3.37 24.86
N ILE A 551 12.92 4.44 25.38
CA ILE A 551 13.16 4.94 26.73
C ILE A 551 11.85 4.74 27.50
N THR A 552 11.85 3.82 28.48
CA THR A 552 10.65 3.45 29.26
C THR A 552 10.68 3.99 30.69
N ASP A 553 11.87 4.27 31.24
CA ASP A 553 12.02 4.91 32.55
C ASP A 553 11.45 6.34 32.51
N PRO A 554 10.39 6.67 33.29
CA PRO A 554 9.82 8.01 33.31
C PRO A 554 10.79 9.08 33.85
N ASP A 555 11.76 8.69 34.68
CA ASP A 555 12.73 9.59 35.32
C ASP A 555 14.02 9.78 34.49
N PHE A 556 14.12 9.13 33.32
CA PHE A 556 15.27 9.28 32.43
C PHE A 556 15.40 10.72 31.89
N ASP A 557 16.61 11.27 32.01
CA ASP A 557 16.96 12.58 31.46
C ASP A 557 17.19 12.49 29.94
N VAL A 558 16.09 12.58 29.20
CA VAL A 558 16.01 12.50 27.72
C VAL A 558 16.84 13.55 26.98
N LEU A 559 17.31 14.61 27.65
CA LEU A 559 18.25 15.57 27.02
C LEU A 559 19.61 14.92 26.77
N LYS A 560 19.98 13.89 27.53
CA LYS A 560 21.21 13.10 27.31
C LYS A 560 21.16 12.24 26.04
N ALA A 561 20.00 12.10 25.41
CA ALA A 561 19.87 11.42 24.13
C ALA A 561 20.32 12.30 22.94
N ASP A 562 20.39 13.62 23.08
CA ASP A 562 20.88 14.51 22.01
C ASP A 562 22.41 14.51 21.94
N VAL A 563 22.96 13.42 21.40
CA VAL A 563 24.40 13.19 21.34
C VAL A 563 25.02 13.98 20.17
N PRO A 564 26.10 14.76 20.40
CA PRO A 564 26.75 15.53 19.34
C PRO A 564 27.18 14.68 18.13
N GLY A 565 26.89 15.18 16.94
CA GLY A 565 27.27 14.56 15.66
C GLY A 565 26.22 13.65 15.04
N LEU A 566 25.20 13.21 15.80
CA LEU A 566 24.11 12.40 15.25
C LEU A 566 23.28 13.20 14.21
N GLN A 567 22.79 12.49 13.19
CA GLN A 567 22.11 13.05 12.04
C GLN A 567 20.62 12.67 12.03
N LEU A 568 19.81 13.54 11.42
CA LEU A 568 18.43 13.23 11.03
C LEU A 568 18.35 13.21 9.49
N LEU A 569 18.21 14.37 8.85
CA LEU A 569 18.14 14.47 7.37
C LEU A 569 19.52 14.36 6.69
N GLY A 570 20.61 14.60 7.44
CA GLY A 570 21.98 14.64 6.92
C GLY A 570 22.28 15.90 6.09
N LYS A 571 23.54 16.33 6.07
CA LYS A 571 23.90 17.66 5.54
C LYS A 571 23.50 17.92 4.08
N ARG A 572 23.49 16.90 3.22
CA ARG A 572 23.09 17.06 1.80
C ARG A 572 21.61 17.43 1.65
N GLN A 573 20.73 16.79 2.41
CA GLN A 573 19.29 17.05 2.39
C GLN A 573 18.94 18.35 3.12
N GLU A 574 19.68 18.71 4.18
CA GLU A 574 19.61 20.04 4.80
C GLU A 574 19.95 21.16 3.82
N THR A 575 20.99 20.99 2.98
CA THR A 575 21.33 21.95 1.92
C THR A 575 20.27 22.02 0.82
N PHE A 576 19.69 20.89 0.40
CA PHE A 576 18.54 20.88 -0.51
C PHE A 576 17.37 21.71 0.05
N LEU A 577 17.00 21.52 1.33
CA LEU A 577 15.94 22.29 1.97
C LEU A 577 16.27 23.79 2.09
N GLU A 578 17.54 24.14 2.33
CA GLU A 578 18.02 25.53 2.38
C GLU A 578 17.91 26.23 1.01
N GLU A 579 18.21 25.53 -0.09
CA GLU A 579 18.05 26.05 -1.45
C GLU A 579 16.57 26.07 -1.90
N TRP A 580 15.85 24.96 -1.70
CA TRP A 580 14.42 24.85 -1.99
C TRP A 580 13.59 25.88 -1.24
N GLY A 581 13.92 26.18 0.03
CA GLY A 581 13.20 27.18 0.82
C GLY A 581 13.31 28.61 0.25
N GLN A 582 14.34 28.88 -0.55
CA GLN A 582 14.59 30.15 -1.22
C GLN A 582 14.04 30.19 -2.66
N ASP A 583 13.83 29.04 -3.31
CA ASP A 583 13.23 28.98 -4.64
C ASP A 583 11.70 29.06 -4.58
N TRP A 584 11.14 30.13 -5.15
CA TRP A 584 9.71 30.36 -5.25
C TRP A 584 9.25 30.51 -6.71
N GLN A 585 10.04 30.05 -7.68
CA GLN A 585 9.73 30.17 -9.10
C GLN A 585 8.44 29.42 -9.46
N GLY A 586 7.43 30.16 -9.93
CA GLY A 586 6.15 29.60 -10.41
C GLY A 586 5.23 29.01 -9.33
N VAL A 587 5.59 29.11 -8.05
CA VAL A 587 4.86 28.51 -6.92
C VAL A 587 4.50 29.54 -5.87
N ASP A 588 3.42 29.27 -5.14
CA ASP A 588 2.85 30.20 -4.17
C ASP A 588 2.78 29.69 -2.73
N MET A 589 2.85 28.37 -2.54
CA MET A 589 2.86 27.72 -1.22
C MET A 589 3.86 26.56 -1.23
N LYS A 590 4.37 26.24 -0.04
CA LYS A 590 5.36 25.17 0.16
C LYS A 590 4.84 24.13 1.14
N VAL A 591 5.07 22.87 0.82
CA VAL A 591 4.72 21.71 1.65
C VAL A 591 5.93 20.78 1.71
N ALA A 592 6.21 20.21 2.87
CA ALA A 592 7.16 19.12 3.04
C ALA A 592 6.41 17.80 3.23
N LEU A 593 6.87 16.76 2.56
CA LEU A 593 6.35 15.40 2.59
C LEU A 593 7.46 14.49 3.12
N SER A 594 7.23 13.79 4.23
CA SER A 594 8.23 12.88 4.82
C SER A 594 7.57 11.67 5.48
N GLN A 595 8.37 10.70 5.91
CA GLN A 595 7.89 9.46 6.52
C GLN A 595 7.13 9.74 7.83
N THR A 596 7.71 10.51 8.75
CA THR A 596 7.14 10.74 10.09
C THR A 596 7.35 12.16 10.63
N VAL A 597 6.67 12.47 11.74
CA VAL A 597 6.63 13.81 12.37
C VAL A 597 7.93 14.19 13.07
N PHE A 598 8.32 15.46 12.96
CA PHE A 598 9.44 16.06 13.69
C PHE A 598 9.14 16.31 15.19
N ALA A 599 8.63 15.27 15.88
CA ALA A 599 8.28 15.24 17.30
C ALA A 599 8.16 13.78 17.80
N ASN A 600 8.17 13.58 19.13
CA ASN A 600 7.81 12.32 19.77
C ASN A 600 6.41 12.43 20.41
N LEU A 601 5.38 11.96 19.71
CA LEU A 601 3.99 12.09 20.16
C LEU A 601 3.43 10.81 20.79
N ALA A 602 4.00 9.64 20.51
CA ALA A 602 3.62 8.43 21.21
C ALA A 602 4.07 8.50 22.68
N THR A 603 3.12 8.42 23.61
CA THR A 603 3.38 8.16 25.05
C THR A 603 2.95 6.76 25.47
N HIS A 604 2.16 6.09 24.65
CA HIS A 604 1.82 4.67 24.80
C HIS A 604 1.84 3.98 23.44
N HIS A 605 2.21 2.69 23.39
CA HIS A 605 2.40 1.98 22.11
C HIS A 605 2.11 0.46 22.20
N GLY A 606 1.92 -0.15 21.04
CA GLY A 606 1.71 -1.60 20.91
C GLY A 606 0.32 -2.06 21.34
N SER A 607 0.04 -3.36 21.19
CA SER A 607 -1.28 -3.95 21.43
C SER A 607 -1.80 -3.82 22.87
N ALA A 608 -0.90 -3.64 23.84
CA ALA A 608 -1.25 -3.39 25.25
C ALA A 608 -1.24 -1.90 25.63
N LEU A 609 -0.85 -1.00 24.71
CA LEU A 609 -0.62 0.43 24.96
C LEU A 609 0.24 0.65 26.21
N GLU A 610 1.44 0.07 26.18
CA GLU A 610 2.44 0.19 27.24
C GLU A 610 3.04 1.61 27.23
N TYR A 611 3.32 2.18 28.41
CA TYR A 611 3.89 3.51 28.52
C TYR A 611 5.31 3.60 27.95
N LEU A 612 5.57 4.70 27.24
CA LEU A 612 6.84 5.03 26.62
C LEU A 612 7.19 6.49 26.94
N ARG A 613 8.34 6.70 27.57
CA ARG A 613 8.86 8.05 27.87
C ARG A 613 9.35 8.74 26.60
N ALA A 614 10.06 8.01 25.73
CA ALA A 614 10.46 8.46 24.40
C ALA A 614 10.81 7.30 23.45
N ASP A 615 10.63 7.53 22.16
CA ASP A 615 10.81 6.65 21.02
C ASP A 615 11.89 7.23 20.10
N LEU A 616 13.09 6.64 20.09
CA LEU A 616 14.24 7.08 19.28
C LEU A 616 14.04 6.80 17.79
N ASP A 617 13.00 6.04 17.41
CA ASP A 617 12.59 5.91 16.02
C ASP A 617 11.78 7.14 15.55
N SER A 618 11.06 7.84 16.42
CA SER A 618 10.37 9.09 16.05
C SER A 618 11.35 10.20 15.62
N ASN A 619 10.92 11.10 14.72
CA ASN A 619 11.76 12.25 14.31
C ASN A 619 11.71 13.42 15.31
N GLY A 620 11.26 13.17 16.55
CA GLY A 620 11.61 13.99 17.72
C GLY A 620 13.09 13.91 18.09
N TRP A 621 13.81 12.88 17.62
CA TRP A 621 15.22 12.62 17.88
C TRP A 621 16.02 12.35 16.58
N PRO A 622 17.33 12.70 16.51
CA PRO A 622 18.09 13.51 17.47
C PRO A 622 17.59 14.95 17.55
N GLN A 623 17.43 15.52 18.75
CA GLN A 623 16.80 16.83 18.95
C GLN A 623 17.51 17.95 18.17
N SER A 624 18.84 17.94 18.14
CA SER A 624 19.64 18.87 17.34
C SER A 624 19.42 18.70 15.83
N GLY A 625 19.16 17.48 15.35
CA GLY A 625 18.83 17.21 13.94
C GLY A 625 17.41 17.68 13.60
N ARG A 626 16.45 17.33 14.45
CA ARG A 626 15.05 17.78 14.41
C ARG A 626 14.95 19.29 14.32
N ASN A 627 15.66 20.01 15.19
CA ASN A 627 15.59 21.48 15.24
C ASN A 627 16.12 22.15 13.97
N ARG A 628 17.15 21.58 13.30
CA ARG A 628 17.60 22.08 12.00
C ARG A 628 16.56 21.85 10.90
N ALA A 629 15.95 20.67 10.84
CA ALA A 629 14.89 20.37 9.89
C ALA A 629 13.69 21.33 10.04
N VAL A 630 13.19 21.49 11.26
CA VAL A 630 12.06 22.38 11.58
C VAL A 630 12.39 23.86 11.31
N ASP A 631 13.64 24.29 11.51
CA ASP A 631 14.06 25.67 11.19
C ASP A 631 14.09 25.93 9.68
N LEU A 632 14.55 24.95 8.89
CA LEU A 632 14.56 25.06 7.42
C LEU A 632 13.14 25.17 6.84
N LEU A 633 12.19 24.37 7.36
CA LEU A 633 10.78 24.48 6.97
C LEU A 633 10.15 25.81 7.41
N ARG A 634 10.44 26.24 8.65
CA ARG A 634 10.03 27.55 9.17
C ARG A 634 10.47 28.69 8.26
N ARG A 635 11.74 28.75 7.85
CA ARG A 635 12.32 29.81 7.00
C ARG A 635 11.65 30.00 5.64
N CYS A 636 10.85 29.04 5.19
CA CYS A 636 10.10 29.10 3.95
C CYS A 636 8.58 28.92 4.12
N PHE A 637 8.07 29.08 5.34
CA PHE A 637 6.64 28.99 5.67
C PHE A 637 6.00 27.67 5.21
N ALA A 638 6.79 26.59 5.20
CA ALA A 638 6.34 25.30 4.71
C ALA A 638 5.47 24.58 5.75
N PHE A 639 4.39 23.98 5.27
CA PHE A 639 3.55 23.06 6.04
C PHE A 639 4.05 21.62 5.88
N HIS A 640 3.92 20.76 6.89
CA HIS A 640 4.46 19.39 6.88
C HIS A 640 3.36 18.32 6.88
N ILE A 641 3.51 17.29 6.04
CA ILE A 641 2.65 16.09 6.02
C ILE A 641 3.53 14.84 6.20
N GLY A 642 3.09 13.90 7.04
CA GLY A 642 3.77 12.61 7.25
C GLY A 642 2.85 11.49 7.78
N GLY A 643 3.43 10.36 8.19
CA GLY A 643 2.75 9.13 8.64
C GLY A 643 3.53 8.36 9.73
N ASP A 644 3.72 7.04 9.56
CA ASP A 644 4.30 6.02 10.47
C ASP A 644 3.61 5.87 11.84
N GLN A 645 3.35 6.96 12.56
CA GLN A 645 3.05 6.93 13.98
C GLN A 645 1.80 6.12 14.36
N HIS A 646 0.95 5.74 13.40
CA HIS A 646 -0.34 5.05 13.63
C HIS A 646 -1.25 5.83 14.59
N LEU A 647 -1.03 7.15 14.61
CA LEU A 647 -1.65 8.11 15.49
C LEU A 647 -1.65 9.42 14.69
N ALA A 648 -2.78 9.74 14.07
CA ALA A 648 -2.91 10.98 13.33
C ALA A 648 -2.89 12.15 14.32
N THR A 649 -2.14 13.19 13.99
CA THR A 649 -1.97 14.36 14.86
C THR A 649 -1.87 15.65 14.07
N ILE A 650 -2.34 16.75 14.65
CA ILE A 650 -1.99 18.11 14.21
C ILE A 650 -1.10 18.74 15.26
N VAL A 651 0.08 19.20 14.86
CA VAL A 651 1.05 19.81 15.77
C VAL A 651 1.56 21.13 15.20
N HIS A 652 1.58 22.18 16.03
CA HIS A 652 2.37 23.38 15.79
C HIS A 652 3.71 23.22 16.49
N HIS A 653 4.80 23.24 15.73
CA HIS A 653 6.14 23.00 16.24
C HIS A 653 6.74 24.25 16.87
N GLY A 654 7.61 24.07 17.86
CA GLY A 654 8.47 25.10 18.40
C GLY A 654 9.93 24.67 18.50
N ILE A 655 10.85 25.62 18.42
CA ILE A 655 12.30 25.43 18.59
C ILE A 655 12.81 26.23 19.80
N ASP A 656 12.66 27.54 19.78
CA ASP A 656 13.10 28.44 20.87
C ASP A 656 12.03 28.49 21.98
N THR A 657 10.76 28.49 21.56
CA THR A 657 9.56 28.44 22.41
C THR A 657 8.40 27.74 21.69
N TRP A 658 7.24 27.56 22.35
CA TRP A 658 6.03 27.04 21.71
C TRP A 658 5.54 27.94 20.57
N ASP A 659 4.91 27.30 19.58
CA ASP A 659 4.21 27.99 18.49
C ASP A 659 5.13 28.92 17.69
N ASP A 660 6.39 28.55 17.48
CA ASP A 660 7.40 29.42 16.83
C ASP A 660 7.89 28.95 15.44
N ALA A 661 7.38 27.81 14.93
CA ALA A 661 7.82 27.16 13.70
C ALA A 661 6.65 26.61 12.85
N CYS A 662 6.91 25.60 12.01
CA CYS A 662 5.93 25.06 11.08
C CYS A 662 4.81 24.26 11.77
N TRP A 663 3.67 24.12 11.09
CA TRP A 663 2.64 23.14 11.44
C TRP A 663 2.85 21.82 10.70
N SER A 664 2.44 20.73 11.31
CA SER A 664 2.39 19.41 10.69
C SER A 664 1.03 18.74 10.85
N PHE A 665 0.71 17.86 9.90
CA PHE A 665 -0.38 16.88 9.99
C PHE A 665 0.17 15.48 9.69
N VAL A 666 0.11 14.60 10.68
CA VAL A 666 0.36 13.16 10.50
C VAL A 666 -0.96 12.50 10.12
N VAL A 667 -0.98 11.77 9.01
CA VAL A 667 -2.15 11.02 8.57
C VAL A 667 -2.30 9.71 9.35
N PRO A 668 -3.53 9.19 9.55
CA PRO A 668 -3.73 7.92 10.25
C PRO A 668 -3.23 6.76 9.38
N SER A 669 -2.88 5.65 10.04
CA SER A 669 -2.71 4.37 9.35
C SER A 669 -4.03 3.97 8.67
N ILE A 670 -3.98 3.46 7.45
CA ILE A 670 -5.20 2.95 6.79
C ILE A 670 -5.74 1.69 7.49
N ALA A 671 -4.90 0.98 8.23
CA ALA A 671 -5.19 -0.29 8.88
C ALA A 671 -4.28 -0.47 10.11
N ASN A 672 -4.64 0.20 11.21
CA ASN A 672 -3.81 0.30 12.39
C ASN A 672 -3.68 -1.03 13.16
N PHE A 673 -2.68 -1.85 12.83
CA PHE A 673 -2.39 -3.10 13.54
C PHE A 673 -1.50 -2.89 14.78
N TYR A 674 -0.72 -1.79 14.83
CA TYR A 674 0.19 -1.43 15.93
C TYR A 674 -0.20 -0.06 16.48
N PRO A 675 -1.19 0.01 17.39
CA PRO A 675 -1.71 1.28 17.86
C PRO A 675 -0.68 2.04 18.73
N ARG A 676 -0.63 3.35 18.56
CA ARG A 676 0.05 4.29 19.47
C ARG A 676 -0.97 5.31 20.00
N ALA A 677 -0.68 5.93 21.14
CA ALA A 677 -1.54 6.94 21.75
C ALA A 677 -0.74 8.10 22.38
N PHE A 678 -1.33 9.29 22.39
CA PHE A 678 -0.86 10.49 23.08
C PHE A 678 -1.74 10.77 24.31
N ALA A 679 -1.28 10.30 25.46
CA ALA A 679 -1.84 10.60 26.78
C ALA A 679 -0.71 11.15 27.68
N PRO A 680 -0.32 12.43 27.53
CA PRO A 680 0.89 12.99 28.13
C PRO A 680 0.83 13.20 29.65
N LYS A 681 -0.37 13.14 30.25
CA LYS A 681 -0.57 13.21 31.71
C LYS A 681 -0.60 11.82 32.37
N ASN A 682 -0.52 10.74 31.59
CA ASN A 682 -0.54 9.36 32.07
C ASN A 682 0.84 8.72 31.85
N THR A 683 1.44 8.21 32.93
CA THR A 683 2.75 7.53 32.92
C THR A 683 2.65 6.07 33.39
N GLY A 684 1.45 5.48 33.33
CA GLY A 684 1.14 4.16 33.85
C GLY A 684 0.46 3.29 32.80
N LYS A 685 -0.61 2.59 33.19
CA LYS A 685 -1.47 1.87 32.25
C LYS A 685 -2.26 2.88 31.42
N TYR A 686 -2.34 2.69 30.11
CA TYR A 686 -3.16 3.53 29.24
C TYR A 686 -4.62 3.60 29.71
N GLU A 687 -5.11 4.83 29.79
CA GLU A 687 -6.51 5.21 29.99
C GLU A 687 -6.86 6.20 28.88
N PHE A 688 -8.04 6.06 28.28
CA PHE A 688 -8.48 6.94 27.19
C PHE A 688 -8.55 8.39 27.70
N PRO A 689 -7.72 9.32 27.20
CA PRO A 689 -7.59 10.65 27.79
C PRO A 689 -8.77 11.55 27.41
N ALA A 690 -9.08 12.52 28.28
CA ALA A 690 -9.95 13.63 27.88
C ALA A 690 -9.27 14.50 26.80
N VAL A 691 -10.06 15.19 25.99
CA VAL A 691 -9.55 16.06 24.91
C VAL A 691 -8.59 17.13 25.44
N GLU A 692 -8.97 17.81 26.51
CA GLU A 692 -8.16 18.80 27.25
C GLU A 692 -6.93 18.19 27.97
N ASP A 693 -6.76 16.87 27.97
CA ASP A 693 -5.55 16.19 28.42
C ASP A 693 -4.59 15.83 27.27
N CYS A 694 -5.06 15.77 26.03
CA CYS A 694 -4.28 15.50 24.82
C CYS A 694 -4.18 16.70 23.84
N THR A 695 -4.60 17.90 24.25
CA THR A 695 -4.51 19.13 23.45
C THR A 695 -3.92 20.30 24.24
N GLY A 696 -3.21 21.20 23.55
CA GLY A 696 -2.49 22.33 24.14
C GLY A 696 -0.96 22.21 24.05
N ARG A 697 -0.27 22.99 24.89
CA ARG A 697 1.19 23.13 24.88
C ARG A 697 1.88 22.08 25.76
N TYR A 698 2.77 21.30 25.17
CA TYR A 698 3.53 20.25 25.85
C TYR A 698 5.03 20.35 25.59
N ARG A 699 5.77 19.60 26.40
CA ARG A 699 7.09 19.07 26.06
C ARG A 699 6.87 17.65 25.56
N ASP A 700 7.37 17.33 24.38
CA ASP A 700 7.28 15.98 23.83
C ASP A 700 8.22 15.01 24.59
N GLY A 701 8.27 13.73 24.18
CA GLY A 701 9.13 12.72 24.82
C GLY A 701 10.62 13.10 24.91
N PHE A 702 11.12 13.95 24.02
CA PHE A 702 12.51 14.45 24.00
C PHE A 702 12.67 15.88 24.52
N MET A 703 11.61 16.44 25.12
CA MET A 703 11.50 17.82 25.57
C MET A 703 11.50 18.87 24.44
N ASN A 704 11.17 18.50 23.19
CA ASN A 704 10.89 19.48 22.15
C ASN A 704 9.61 20.26 22.49
N TYR A 705 9.51 21.51 22.01
CA TYR A 705 8.26 22.27 22.11
C TYR A 705 7.27 21.80 21.04
N VAL A 706 6.08 21.40 21.48
CA VAL A 706 4.95 21.05 20.62
C VAL A 706 3.66 21.62 21.18
N THR A 707 2.78 22.11 20.31
CA THR A 707 1.38 22.38 20.64
C THR A 707 0.52 21.41 19.86
N VAL A 708 -0.13 20.47 20.55
CA VAL A 708 -0.97 19.43 19.94
C VAL A 708 -2.41 19.95 19.85
N TYR A 709 -3.00 19.91 18.66
CA TYR A 709 -4.36 20.39 18.40
C TYR A 709 -5.38 19.25 18.26
N ALA A 710 -4.93 18.09 17.79
CA ALA A 710 -5.74 16.89 17.65
C ALA A 710 -4.84 15.65 17.69
N ALA A 711 -5.37 14.53 18.19
CA ALA A 711 -4.71 13.23 18.23
C ALA A 711 -5.76 12.10 18.15
N THR A 712 -5.62 11.13 17.24
CA THR A 712 -6.55 9.99 17.11
C THR A 712 -6.26 8.89 18.11
N ASN A 713 -6.50 9.16 19.39
CA ASN A 713 -6.27 8.19 20.46
C ASN A 713 -7.24 6.98 20.35
N PRO A 714 -6.74 5.73 20.35
CA PRO A 714 -7.56 4.52 20.28
C PRO A 714 -8.21 4.18 21.64
N GLY A 715 -9.24 3.34 21.62
CA GLY A 715 -9.84 2.76 22.84
C GLY A 715 -11.31 3.09 23.10
N GLN A 716 -12.00 3.74 22.17
CA GLN A 716 -13.46 3.81 22.14
C GLN A 716 -14.00 2.96 20.98
N PRO A 717 -15.11 2.23 21.15
CA PRO A 717 -15.77 1.54 20.04
C PRO A 717 -16.26 2.54 18.99
N MET A 718 -15.87 2.33 17.74
CA MET A 718 -16.31 3.18 16.62
C MET A 718 -17.71 2.80 16.10
N GLY A 719 -18.22 1.63 16.48
CA GLY A 719 -19.56 1.16 16.07
C GLY A 719 -19.60 0.50 14.68
N HIS A 720 -18.45 0.17 14.11
CA HIS A 720 -18.32 -0.48 12.80
C HIS A 720 -17.56 -1.81 12.91
N GLU A 721 -18.04 -2.85 12.22
CA GLU A 721 -17.39 -4.16 12.16
C GLU A 721 -16.53 -4.30 10.90
N PRO A 722 -15.35 -4.96 10.97
CA PRO A 722 -14.78 -5.63 12.14
C PRO A 722 -14.16 -4.64 13.14
N ALA A 723 -14.54 -4.73 14.41
CA ALA A 723 -14.06 -3.84 15.47
C ALA A 723 -12.52 -3.76 15.57
N ASP A 724 -11.83 -4.87 15.31
CA ASP A 724 -10.35 -4.93 15.33
C ASP A 724 -9.65 -4.10 14.24
N LEU A 725 -10.37 -3.76 13.16
CA LEU A 725 -9.94 -2.77 12.19
C LEU A 725 -10.32 -1.37 12.68
N HIS A 726 -11.59 -1.14 13.00
CA HIS A 726 -12.14 0.21 13.16
C HIS A 726 -11.83 0.89 14.51
N ASP A 727 -11.76 0.15 15.63
CA ASP A 727 -11.60 0.73 16.98
C ASP A 727 -10.17 1.24 17.28
N LYS A 728 -9.24 1.03 16.34
CA LYS A 728 -7.85 1.50 16.39
C LYS A 728 -7.64 2.77 15.55
N MET A 729 -8.72 3.50 15.25
CA MET A 729 -8.70 4.80 14.56
C MET A 729 -8.05 4.80 13.15
N PRO A 730 -8.32 3.81 12.26
CA PRO A 730 -7.76 3.79 10.92
C PRO A 730 -8.42 4.85 10.01
N GLY A 731 -7.74 5.29 8.96
CA GLY A 731 -8.31 6.32 8.09
C GLY A 731 -7.44 6.77 6.93
N TYR A 732 -7.71 8.00 6.48
CA TYR A 732 -6.88 8.73 5.52
C TYR A 732 -6.88 10.23 5.86
N GLY A 733 -5.86 10.95 5.43
CA GLY A 733 -5.78 12.40 5.55
C GLY A 733 -6.22 13.11 4.26
N ILE A 734 -6.89 14.25 4.37
CA ILE A 734 -7.11 15.18 3.25
C ILE A 734 -6.58 16.56 3.65
N VAL A 735 -5.79 17.19 2.77
CA VAL A 735 -5.29 18.56 2.94
C VAL A 735 -5.75 19.42 1.77
N ARG A 736 -6.38 20.57 2.06
CA ARG A 736 -6.81 21.57 1.07
C ARG A 736 -5.93 22.80 1.17
N LEU A 737 -5.27 23.15 0.08
CA LEU A 737 -4.35 24.27 -0.06
C LEU A 737 -4.99 25.35 -0.95
N ASN A 738 -5.63 26.35 -0.35
CA ASN A 738 -6.25 27.44 -1.11
C ASN A 738 -5.21 28.53 -1.42
N LYS A 739 -4.97 28.78 -2.70
CA LYS A 739 -3.98 29.77 -3.16
C LYS A 739 -4.47 31.22 -3.06
N ALA A 740 -5.76 31.50 -3.19
CA ALA A 740 -6.27 32.87 -3.10
C ALA A 740 -6.22 33.40 -1.65
N THR A 741 -6.61 32.58 -0.68
CA THR A 741 -6.65 32.95 0.75
C THR A 741 -5.35 32.65 1.49
N ARG A 742 -4.47 31.81 0.93
CA ARG A 742 -3.33 31.17 1.61
C ARG A 742 -3.73 30.28 2.80
N SER A 743 -4.97 29.81 2.85
CA SER A 743 -5.42 28.91 3.92
C SER A 743 -5.09 27.44 3.64
N ILE A 744 -4.70 26.73 4.69
CA ILE A 744 -4.41 25.30 4.70
C ILE A 744 -5.42 24.64 5.65
N GLU A 745 -6.25 23.76 5.12
CA GLU A 745 -7.24 23.00 5.90
C GLU A 745 -6.87 21.51 5.92
N MET A 746 -6.84 20.95 7.12
CA MET A 746 -6.48 19.57 7.42
C MET A 746 -7.73 18.80 7.86
N GLU A 747 -7.94 17.63 7.30
CA GLU A 747 -9.00 16.68 7.67
C GLU A 747 -8.42 15.27 7.87
N CYS A 748 -8.91 14.55 8.87
CA CYS A 748 -8.55 13.16 9.15
C CYS A 748 -9.84 12.34 9.19
N TRP A 749 -10.07 11.48 8.19
CA TRP A 749 -11.33 10.76 8.01
C TRP A 749 -11.21 9.30 8.47
N PRO A 750 -12.19 8.77 9.22
CA PRO A 750 -12.31 7.34 9.46
C PRO A 750 -12.47 6.59 8.14
N ARG A 751 -11.82 5.43 7.96
CA ARG A 751 -11.81 4.72 6.66
C ARG A 751 -13.19 4.33 6.10
N PHE A 752 -14.19 4.21 6.98
CA PHE A 752 -15.57 3.85 6.62
C PHE A 752 -16.43 5.07 6.24
N ALA A 753 -16.01 6.29 6.59
CA ALA A 753 -16.82 7.49 6.49
C ALA A 753 -17.05 7.91 5.04
N ASP A 754 -18.30 8.16 4.66
CA ASP A 754 -18.65 8.66 3.34
C ASP A 754 -18.67 10.21 3.35
N PRO A 755 -17.76 10.91 2.65
CA PRO A 755 -17.74 12.37 2.66
C PRO A 755 -18.95 13.02 1.97
N ASP A 756 -19.75 12.26 1.20
CA ASP A 756 -21.03 12.73 0.64
C ASP A 756 -22.20 12.53 1.64
N ASN A 757 -22.02 11.76 2.72
CA ASN A 757 -23.01 11.54 3.78
C ASN A 757 -22.86 12.62 4.88
N PRO A 758 -23.84 13.52 5.09
CA PRO A 758 -23.73 14.61 6.06
C PRO A 758 -23.71 14.17 7.54
N ASN A 759 -23.96 12.89 7.83
CA ASN A 759 -23.82 12.34 9.17
C ASN A 759 -22.39 11.90 9.48
N ASP A 760 -21.63 11.52 8.46
CA ASP A 760 -20.25 11.08 8.58
C ASP A 760 -19.32 12.30 8.64
N LYS A 761 -18.25 12.19 9.41
CA LYS A 761 -17.38 13.33 9.75
C LYS A 761 -15.93 12.89 9.86
N PRO A 762 -14.98 13.84 9.73
CA PRO A 762 -13.63 13.66 10.24
C PRO A 762 -13.62 13.24 11.72
N TYR A 763 -12.53 12.64 12.16
CA TYR A 763 -12.26 12.39 13.57
C TYR A 763 -12.34 13.68 14.39
N PHE A 764 -12.64 13.54 15.68
CA PHE A 764 -12.71 14.67 16.61
C PHE A 764 -11.40 15.49 16.60
N GLY A 765 -11.53 16.82 16.50
CA GLY A 765 -10.39 17.75 16.36
C GLY A 765 -10.12 18.19 14.92
N TRP A 766 -10.73 17.53 13.93
CA TRP A 766 -10.73 17.92 12.51
C TRP A 766 -12.14 18.37 12.06
N PRO A 767 -12.26 19.22 11.02
CA PRO A 767 -11.19 19.89 10.30
C PRO A 767 -10.50 20.98 11.12
N LYS A 768 -9.26 21.30 10.75
CA LYS A 768 -8.50 22.44 11.30
C LYS A 768 -7.92 23.27 10.17
N THR A 769 -8.13 24.58 10.23
CA THR A 769 -7.62 25.54 9.24
C THR A 769 -6.59 26.48 9.87
N ILE A 770 -5.54 26.79 9.12
CA ILE A 770 -4.45 27.73 9.43
C ILE A 770 -4.15 28.62 8.20
N SER A 771 -3.44 29.71 8.42
CA SER A 771 -2.80 30.52 7.37
C SER A 771 -1.42 29.95 7.00
N GLN A 772 -0.96 30.16 5.77
CA GLN A 772 0.43 29.94 5.38
C GLN A 772 1.41 30.64 6.34
N GLU A 773 1.11 31.88 6.74
CA GLU A 773 1.98 32.67 7.62
C GLU A 773 2.09 32.09 9.05
N ASP A 774 1.14 31.25 9.48
CA ASP A 774 1.19 30.57 10.79
C ASP A 774 2.35 29.56 10.86
N ASN A 775 2.92 29.13 9.73
CA ASN A 775 4.11 28.26 9.69
C ASN A 775 5.43 28.99 10.02
N TYR A 776 5.38 30.31 10.25
CA TYR A 776 6.48 31.06 10.85
C TYR A 776 5.97 31.73 12.14
N GLY A 777 5.79 30.93 13.19
CA GLY A 777 5.22 31.41 14.45
C GLY A 777 6.08 32.40 15.25
N ARG A 778 7.40 32.52 14.99
CA ARG A 778 8.31 33.36 15.83
C ARG A 778 7.76 34.77 16.03
N LYS A 779 7.74 35.19 17.29
CA LYS A 779 7.41 36.55 17.72
C LYS A 779 8.48 37.53 17.24
N ALA A 780 8.06 38.59 16.55
CA ALA A 780 8.95 39.66 16.11
C ALA A 780 9.59 40.38 17.31
N LEU A 781 10.87 40.75 17.19
CA LEU A 781 11.47 41.80 18.03
C LEU A 781 10.98 43.19 17.57
N GLY A 782 10.83 43.34 16.25
CA GLY A 782 10.31 44.53 15.61
C GLY A 782 10.06 44.29 14.13
N HIS A 783 9.65 45.34 13.43
CA HIS A 783 9.32 45.28 12.01
C HIS A 783 10.16 46.27 11.21
N LEU A 784 10.54 45.89 9.99
CA LEU A 784 11.11 46.80 9.01
C LEU A 784 10.00 47.71 8.44
N ALA A 785 10.39 48.68 7.62
CA ALA A 785 9.45 49.48 6.83
C ALA A 785 8.57 48.57 5.95
N THR A 786 7.31 48.98 5.73
CA THR A 786 6.39 48.25 4.84
C THR A 786 6.91 48.34 3.41
N VAL A 787 7.11 47.20 2.75
CA VAL A 787 7.43 47.14 1.33
C VAL A 787 6.11 47.14 0.57
N ASN A 788 5.93 48.14 -0.30
CA ASN A 788 4.78 48.26 -1.20
C ASN A 788 5.27 48.08 -2.64
N VAL A 789 4.82 47.01 -3.30
CA VAL A 789 5.32 46.60 -4.61
C VAL A 789 4.33 46.96 -5.71
N SER A 790 4.84 47.39 -6.86
CA SER A 790 4.08 47.62 -8.09
C SER A 790 4.75 46.94 -9.29
N GLY A 791 3.97 46.67 -10.34
CA GLY A 791 4.42 45.98 -11.56
C GLY A 791 4.07 44.49 -11.59
N ILE A 792 4.00 43.84 -10.42
CA ILE A 792 3.65 42.42 -10.28
C ILE A 792 2.67 42.15 -9.13
N THR A 793 1.96 41.03 -9.20
CA THR A 793 1.12 40.47 -8.12
C THR A 793 1.92 39.44 -7.33
N ASP A 794 1.66 39.33 -6.02
CA ASP A 794 2.24 38.32 -5.12
C ASP A 794 3.78 38.20 -5.27
N PRO A 795 4.54 39.27 -4.99
CA PRO A 795 5.99 39.25 -5.09
C PRO A 795 6.61 38.31 -4.05
N VAL A 796 7.82 37.84 -4.34
CA VAL A 796 8.66 37.11 -3.40
C VAL A 796 9.49 38.12 -2.62
N VAL A 797 9.45 38.03 -1.30
CA VAL A 797 10.23 38.84 -0.36
C VAL A 797 11.17 37.91 0.41
N GLN A 798 12.47 38.17 0.29
CA GLN A 798 13.52 37.55 1.08
C GLN A 798 14.11 38.58 2.05
N VAL A 799 14.28 38.18 3.31
CA VAL A 799 14.90 38.99 4.36
C VAL A 799 16.23 38.36 4.75
N VAL A 800 17.31 39.12 4.67
CA VAL A 800 18.68 38.71 4.99
C VAL A 800 19.21 39.59 6.13
N GLU A 801 19.77 38.97 7.17
CA GLU A 801 20.50 39.70 8.21
C GLU A 801 21.94 39.99 7.73
N GLU A 802 22.31 41.27 7.64
CA GLU A 802 23.58 41.69 7.02
C GLU A 802 24.81 41.30 7.86
N GLY A 803 24.68 41.27 9.19
CA GLY A 803 25.79 40.93 10.09
C GLY A 803 26.22 39.47 10.06
N SER A 804 25.28 38.55 9.76
CA SER A 804 25.53 37.11 9.63
C SER A 804 25.50 36.61 8.19
N ASN A 805 25.05 37.45 7.25
CA ASN A 805 24.69 37.08 5.87
C ASN A 805 23.72 35.89 5.80
N SER A 806 22.85 35.74 6.80
CA SER A 806 21.90 34.62 6.89
C SER A 806 20.51 35.02 6.39
N VAL A 807 19.88 34.14 5.60
CA VAL A 807 18.48 34.30 5.20
C VAL A 807 17.60 34.00 6.40
N VAL A 808 16.86 35.02 6.84
CA VAL A 808 15.91 34.97 7.94
C VAL A 808 14.62 34.25 7.49
N TYR A 809 14.14 34.57 6.29
CA TYR A 809 13.14 33.82 5.56
C TYR A 809 13.02 34.27 4.09
N THR A 810 12.36 33.46 3.27
CA THR A 810 11.83 33.84 1.96
C THR A 810 10.35 33.44 1.87
N LEU A 811 9.49 34.34 1.36
CA LEU A 811 8.05 34.13 1.24
C LEU A 811 7.52 34.76 -0.05
N ARG A 812 6.65 34.05 -0.79
CA ARG A 812 5.72 34.72 -1.72
C ARG A 812 4.55 35.29 -0.93
N ILE A 813 4.41 36.62 -0.92
CA ILE A 813 3.38 37.30 -0.13
C ILE A 813 2.01 37.23 -0.83
N ASN A 814 0.91 37.39 -0.09
CA ASN A 814 -0.41 37.58 -0.67
C ASN A 814 -0.68 39.08 -0.91
N GLY A 815 -0.94 39.48 -2.16
CA GLY A 815 -1.15 40.88 -2.56
C GLY A 815 0.15 41.62 -2.87
N SER A 816 0.19 42.92 -2.57
CA SER A 816 1.30 43.82 -2.98
C SER A 816 2.01 44.53 -1.83
N LYS A 817 1.64 44.25 -0.58
CA LYS A 817 2.18 44.92 0.61
C LYS A 817 2.57 43.91 1.67
N PHE A 818 3.77 44.06 2.21
CA PHE A 818 4.27 43.22 3.29
C PHE A 818 5.10 44.04 4.27
N ARG A 819 4.95 43.80 5.57
CA ARG A 819 5.72 44.45 6.63
C ARG A 819 6.65 43.41 7.26
N PRO A 820 7.93 43.31 6.86
CA PRO A 820 8.79 42.23 7.32
C PRO A 820 9.02 42.28 8.82
N LYS A 821 8.74 41.18 9.52
CA LYS A 821 9.17 40.96 10.91
C LYS A 821 10.63 40.53 10.97
N VAL A 822 11.34 40.97 12.00
CA VAL A 822 12.74 40.64 12.28
C VAL A 822 12.96 40.34 13.77
N PHE A 823 14.08 39.67 14.09
CA PHE A 823 14.28 39.00 15.38
C PHE A 823 15.52 39.46 16.15
N ALA A 824 16.32 40.37 15.59
CA ALA A 824 17.47 40.98 16.26
C ALA A 824 17.52 42.49 15.97
N ALA A 825 18.24 43.24 16.83
CA ALA A 825 18.49 44.67 16.63
C ALA A 825 19.66 44.86 15.63
N SER A 826 19.43 44.42 14.40
CA SER A 826 20.45 44.32 13.34
C SER A 826 20.13 45.22 12.14
N SER A 827 21.01 45.16 11.14
CA SER A 827 20.81 45.74 9.81
C SER A 827 20.41 44.63 8.84
N TYR A 828 19.46 44.92 7.95
CA TYR A 828 18.82 43.93 7.09
C TYR A 828 18.83 44.36 5.63
N THR A 829 19.01 43.37 4.76
CA THR A 829 18.75 43.50 3.34
C THR A 829 17.42 42.82 3.01
N ILE A 830 16.57 43.50 2.24
CA ILE A 830 15.34 42.93 1.66
C ILE A 830 15.56 42.78 0.16
N ASN A 831 15.41 41.56 -0.36
CA ASN A 831 15.33 41.30 -1.79
C ASN A 831 13.86 41.08 -2.17
N VAL A 832 13.40 41.78 -3.20
CA VAL A 832 12.04 41.66 -3.75
C VAL A 832 12.13 41.21 -5.20
N SER A 833 11.40 40.17 -5.58
CA SER A 833 11.36 39.65 -6.97
C SER A 833 9.98 39.11 -7.37
N ASP A 834 9.85 38.67 -8.62
CA ASP A 834 8.73 37.85 -9.09
C ASP A 834 8.86 36.35 -8.71
N GLY A 835 9.94 35.98 -8.03
CA GLY A 835 10.35 34.61 -7.73
C GLY A 835 11.37 34.04 -8.71
N THR A 836 11.73 34.76 -9.77
CA THR A 836 12.91 34.46 -10.58
C THR A 836 14.16 35.14 -10.01
N LYS A 837 15.33 34.77 -10.51
CA LYS A 837 16.60 35.48 -10.27
C LYS A 837 16.86 36.62 -11.26
N GLU A 838 15.97 36.85 -12.22
CA GLU A 838 16.16 37.83 -13.30
C GLU A 838 15.71 39.24 -12.89
N LYS A 839 14.62 39.34 -12.14
CA LYS A 839 14.05 40.60 -11.67
C LYS A 839 14.12 40.72 -10.15
N VAL A 840 15.24 41.24 -9.65
CA VAL A 840 15.43 41.47 -8.20
C VAL A 840 15.67 42.95 -7.93
N LYS A 841 14.99 43.50 -6.91
CA LYS A 841 15.28 44.79 -6.29
C LYS A 841 15.76 44.57 -4.87
N THR A 842 16.86 45.23 -4.51
CA THR A 842 17.53 45.06 -3.21
C THR A 842 17.46 46.35 -2.41
N LEU A 843 17.00 46.26 -1.16
CA LEU A 843 16.94 47.34 -0.18
C LEU A 843 17.86 46.97 0.99
N SER A 844 19.06 47.54 1.03
CA SER A 844 20.06 47.29 2.10
C SER A 844 20.05 48.37 3.18
N GLY A 845 20.62 48.05 4.35
CA GLY A 845 20.68 48.97 5.49
C GLY A 845 19.35 49.15 6.23
N MET A 846 18.37 48.28 5.98
CA MET A 846 17.03 48.36 6.56
C MET A 846 17.10 48.05 8.07
N ARG A 847 16.37 48.82 8.88
CA ARG A 847 16.35 48.68 10.34
C ARG A 847 14.93 48.60 10.87
N ILE A 848 14.79 48.17 12.12
CA ILE A 848 13.52 48.20 12.84
C ILE A 848 12.99 49.63 12.88
N VAL A 849 11.74 49.80 12.48
CA VAL A 849 10.97 51.04 12.54
C VAL A 849 10.07 51.00 13.78
N PRO A 850 9.88 52.11 14.52
CA PRO A 850 8.93 52.17 15.63
C PRO A 850 7.54 51.69 15.22
N GLU A 851 6.86 50.95 16.10
CA GLU A 851 5.61 50.26 15.76
C GLU A 851 4.47 51.24 15.40
N ASN A 852 4.51 52.43 15.99
CA ASN A 852 3.63 53.58 15.75
C ASN A 852 3.97 54.40 14.48
N GLU A 853 5.05 54.10 13.77
CA GLU A 853 5.45 54.80 12.54
C GLU A 853 5.10 53.98 11.28
N ASN A 854 4.27 54.56 10.41
CA ASN A 854 3.87 53.96 9.13
C ASN A 854 4.88 54.25 8.02
N VAL A 855 6.15 53.86 8.20
CA VAL A 855 7.17 53.98 7.15
C VAL A 855 6.91 52.95 6.05
N THR A 856 6.86 53.42 4.80
CA THR A 856 6.65 52.59 3.60
C THR A 856 7.75 52.87 2.57
N VAL A 857 8.30 51.82 1.96
CA VAL A 857 9.21 51.89 0.82
C VAL A 857 8.49 51.32 -0.40
N ASN A 858 8.43 52.10 -1.48
CA ASN A 858 7.85 51.65 -2.75
C ASN A 858 8.91 50.95 -3.61
N VAL A 859 8.55 49.82 -4.21
CA VAL A 859 9.43 49.03 -5.09
C VAL A 859 8.68 48.71 -6.39
N GLU A 860 9.29 49.04 -7.52
CA GLU A 860 8.76 48.74 -8.85
C GLU A 860 9.58 47.64 -9.53
N LEU A 861 8.91 46.63 -10.12
CA LEU A 861 9.50 45.39 -10.68
C LEU A 861 9.02 45.11 -12.12
#